data_AF-A0AAZ3QBA1-F1
#
_entry.id   AF-A0AAZ3QBA1-F1
#
_cell.length_a   1.000
_cell.length_b   1.000
_cell.length_c   1.000
_cell.angle_alpha   90.00
_cell.angle_beta   90.00
_cell.angle_gamma   90.00
#
_symmetry.space_group_name_H-M   'P 1'
#
loop_
_entity.id
_entity.type
_entity.pdbx_description
1 polymer ?
#
loop_
_entity_poly.entity_id
_entity_poly.type
_entity_poly.pdbx_seq_one_letter_code
_entity_poly.pdbx_strand_id
1 'polypeptide(L)'
;MLLDTTESTSELGWTTYPDTGWDEVSVLDDRGKLIRTFEVCNVNQNPRLQDNWLATPFLFRFSAPRVFVTLRFSMRDCASLRPPSPSCRETLTLYYKQADSQRELERTWAAEPSSGEKDTREGWVKVDTIAADKSFTKVEPSLPHQYQPDRYRRVNIKTRSFAPLTRNGFVLAIVDSGACVSLMGVSIFYRRCPATNRYLASYLATPSGAEPTALVPVTGTCVPHSQAQGGSAPRMHCNAEGDWMVPVGGCICEEGYEPNQNGSACLECPVGYFKSVLGSVPCSVCPSNSRTSQEGSRVCECRSGFYRAPADVNSTACTSSPSAPTSVSWEYESSDGGVSLRWRPPVDMGGRSEVWYGVVCRICPSATFTAPGACSWCGEAVTFTPSQTGIKQTKVTLNNLLTRVTYLIQVQAVNDVSALSPFPPQFTSINFTTSQSVPSPVPSLHQLSRAPDSITLSWPQPDRPNGDILEYQLRYYDKGSDEDSAVSVFSETNTVTVNYLAPGSIYAFQIRARNERGYGPYSHTIYFTTLALEGSSKQIQNRLPLLVGSVMGGAAFLLVIVAIVVVFVFRSKRRESPYSDRLQRYISHKGGVKYYVDPSTYEDPSEAVKEFAREIDPSHLKIEEVIGAAQFGEVSRGRYRPLGRREVLVAVKTLRWGVTDREKAVFMTEAGVLGQFDHPNVLKLEGVVTHNPPERIITEFMENGPLDAFLRENEDQFSVLQLVGMVRGVGAGMRYLSERNFVHRDLAARNVLVNSNLVCKVSDFGLSRLMRGLDHNMPTYTASLGSKIPVRWTAPEAFQHRKFSSASDVWSFGVLMWEVMSYGERPYWDMSNQEVMKVVADQYRLPAPHNCPPALHSLMLQCWQAERGDRLGFDSLLSSLDRLIRHPASLKAEHPRSTQPLLSPTPTDLSSVVTVSEWLTALRMDRYKDQFERAHLDTLDRVSRLTMEDVQNLGVNLLGHQRKITNAAQQLRTHLTQGQVEV
;
A
#
# COMPACT_ATOMS: atom_id res chain seq x y z
N MET A 1 -16.24 30.45 -18.28
CA MET A 1 -15.89 31.23 -19.49
C MET A 1 -15.85 32.69 -19.09
N LEU A 2 -14.84 33.44 -19.53
CA LEU A 2 -14.72 34.89 -19.30
C LEU A 2 -15.11 35.67 -20.56
N LEU A 3 -14.77 35.16 -21.74
CA LEU A 3 -15.16 35.69 -23.05
C LEU A 3 -15.19 34.53 -24.05
N ASP A 4 -16.13 34.52 -24.99
CA ASP A 4 -16.12 33.60 -26.12
C ASP A 4 -16.73 34.26 -27.34
N THR A 5 -15.92 34.46 -28.39
CA THR A 5 -16.37 35.09 -29.64
C THR A 5 -16.61 34.09 -30.76
N THR A 6 -16.36 32.79 -30.52
CA THR A 6 -16.39 31.76 -31.57
C THR A 6 -17.75 31.56 -32.26
N GLU A 7 -18.84 31.95 -31.61
CA GLU A 7 -20.20 31.86 -32.15
C GLU A 7 -20.90 33.23 -32.28
N SER A 8 -20.18 34.33 -32.08
CA SER A 8 -20.78 35.66 -32.10
C SER A 8 -21.18 36.09 -33.52
N THR A 9 -22.39 36.63 -33.64
CA THR A 9 -22.95 37.13 -34.91
C THR A 9 -23.14 38.66 -34.91
N SER A 10 -23.13 39.27 -33.73
CA SER A 10 -23.18 40.72 -33.48
C SER A 10 -21.79 41.33 -33.42
N GLU A 11 -21.70 42.63 -33.69
CA GLU A 11 -20.46 43.42 -33.56
C GLU A 11 -19.78 43.17 -32.20
N LEU A 12 -18.50 42.83 -32.25
CA LEU A 12 -17.67 42.50 -31.09
C LEU A 12 -17.14 43.77 -30.42
N GLY A 13 -16.91 44.84 -31.20
CA GLY A 13 -16.58 46.17 -30.67
C GLY A 13 -15.23 46.23 -29.93
N TRP A 14 -14.25 45.47 -30.40
CA TRP A 14 -12.90 45.47 -29.84
C TRP A 14 -12.13 46.72 -30.29
N THR A 15 -11.24 47.23 -29.45
CA THR A 15 -10.48 48.44 -29.76
C THR A 15 -9.33 48.12 -30.70
N THR A 16 -9.26 48.80 -31.84
CA THR A 16 -8.17 48.64 -32.81
C THR A 16 -7.23 49.85 -32.76
N TYR A 17 -5.96 49.64 -33.08
CA TYR A 17 -5.00 50.72 -33.26
C TYR A 17 -3.85 50.31 -34.20
N PRO A 18 -3.52 51.10 -35.23
CA PRO A 18 -4.31 52.24 -35.72
C PRO A 18 -5.67 51.77 -36.26
N ASP A 19 -6.62 52.68 -36.45
CA ASP A 19 -7.97 52.35 -36.95
C ASP A 19 -7.96 51.62 -38.31
N THR A 20 -6.85 51.73 -39.07
CA THR A 20 -6.62 51.06 -40.36
C THR A 20 -5.89 49.72 -40.25
N GLY A 21 -5.76 49.17 -39.04
CA GLY A 21 -5.03 47.93 -38.77
C GLY A 21 -5.88 46.68 -38.95
N TRP A 22 -6.68 46.37 -37.93
CA TRP A 22 -7.58 45.21 -37.91
C TRP A 22 -8.99 45.61 -38.34
N ASP A 23 -9.57 44.86 -39.26
CA ASP A 23 -10.93 45.06 -39.74
C ASP A 23 -11.88 44.01 -39.15
N GLU A 24 -13.03 44.45 -38.63
CA GLU A 24 -14.09 43.55 -38.19
C GLU A 24 -15.01 43.19 -39.36
N VAL A 25 -15.07 41.90 -39.72
CA VAL A 25 -15.82 41.41 -40.89
C VAL A 25 -16.73 40.24 -40.55
N SER A 26 -17.79 40.07 -41.34
CA SER A 26 -18.72 38.94 -41.22
C SER A 26 -18.35 37.85 -42.21
N VAL A 27 -18.08 36.64 -41.71
CA VAL A 27 -17.69 35.49 -42.51
C VAL A 27 -18.66 34.34 -42.25
N LEU A 28 -18.95 33.52 -43.26
CA LEU A 28 -19.70 32.28 -43.07
C LEU A 28 -18.77 31.19 -42.56
N ASP A 29 -19.13 30.58 -41.44
CA ASP A 29 -18.44 29.41 -40.92
C ASP A 29 -18.66 28.17 -41.81
N ASP A 30 -18.07 27.05 -41.40
CA ASP A 30 -18.16 25.76 -42.06
C ASP A 30 -19.58 25.17 -42.12
N ARG A 31 -20.50 25.64 -41.27
CA ARG A 31 -21.92 25.24 -41.22
C ARG A 31 -22.82 26.24 -41.92
N GLY A 32 -22.26 27.27 -42.55
CA GLY A 32 -23.02 28.35 -43.18
C GLY A 32 -23.67 29.31 -42.19
N LYS A 33 -23.25 29.30 -40.92
CA LYS A 33 -23.65 30.29 -39.92
C LYS A 33 -22.75 31.51 -40.05
N LEU A 34 -23.36 32.69 -40.03
CA LEU A 34 -22.63 33.95 -40.04
C LEU A 34 -21.91 34.12 -38.70
N ILE A 35 -20.59 34.32 -38.73
CA ILE A 35 -19.75 34.62 -37.57
C ILE A 35 -19.01 35.95 -37.78
N ARG A 36 -18.68 36.63 -36.69
CA ARG A 36 -17.86 37.84 -36.71
C ARG A 36 -16.39 37.51 -36.46
N THR A 37 -15.52 38.03 -37.32
CA THR A 37 -14.09 37.74 -37.33
C THR A 37 -13.29 39.02 -37.47
N PHE A 38 -12.03 39.03 -36.99
CA PHE A 38 -11.10 40.13 -37.22
C PHE A 38 -10.06 39.73 -38.26
N GLU A 39 -9.86 40.56 -39.28
CA GLU A 39 -8.92 40.29 -40.36
C GLU A 39 -7.88 41.41 -40.48
N VAL A 40 -6.64 41.03 -40.80
CA VAL A 40 -5.55 41.97 -41.13
C VAL A 40 -4.66 41.34 -42.18
N CYS A 41 -4.28 42.10 -43.21
CA CYS A 41 -3.40 41.61 -44.28
C CYS A 41 -2.51 42.72 -44.86
N ASN A 42 -1.84 43.48 -43.99
CA ASN A 42 -1.01 44.63 -44.37
C ASN A 42 0.42 44.21 -44.81
N VAL A 43 0.59 43.13 -45.55
CA VAL A 43 1.89 42.48 -45.81
C VAL A 43 2.95 43.30 -46.58
N ASN A 44 2.56 44.41 -47.22
CA ASN A 44 3.42 45.21 -48.12
C ASN A 44 3.88 46.55 -47.55
N GLN A 45 3.59 46.89 -46.29
CA GLN A 45 4.01 48.17 -45.70
C GLN A 45 5.35 48.03 -44.97
N ASN A 46 5.98 49.18 -44.66
CA ASN A 46 7.30 49.22 -44.03
C ASN A 46 7.27 48.55 -42.63
N PRO A 47 8.06 47.49 -42.37
CA PRO A 47 8.01 46.74 -41.11
C PRO A 47 8.42 47.55 -39.87
N ARG A 48 9.05 48.73 -40.04
CA ARG A 48 9.34 49.66 -38.93
C ARG A 48 8.14 50.50 -38.47
N LEU A 49 7.02 50.44 -39.21
CA LEU A 49 5.78 51.19 -38.98
C LEU A 49 4.58 50.27 -38.68
N GLN A 50 4.76 48.94 -38.68
CA GLN A 50 3.66 47.98 -38.50
C GLN A 50 3.56 47.48 -37.07
N ASP A 51 2.52 47.93 -36.40
CA ASP A 51 2.19 47.57 -35.02
C ASP A 51 0.66 47.66 -34.88
N ASN A 52 -0.05 46.67 -35.44
CA ASN A 52 -1.52 46.64 -35.53
C ASN A 52 -2.08 45.91 -34.30
N TRP A 53 -2.68 46.66 -33.38
CA TRP A 53 -3.22 46.16 -32.11
C TRP A 53 -4.71 45.94 -32.22
N LEU A 54 -5.15 44.82 -31.68
CA LEU A 54 -6.54 44.47 -31.49
C LEU A 54 -6.72 44.10 -30.01
N ALA A 55 -7.41 44.94 -29.25
CA ALA A 55 -7.57 44.81 -27.81
C ALA A 55 -9.02 44.45 -27.42
N THR A 56 -9.16 43.51 -26.50
CA THR A 56 -10.47 43.12 -25.95
C THR A 56 -11.06 44.23 -25.07
N PRO A 57 -12.37 44.20 -24.78
CA PRO A 57 -12.93 44.94 -23.66
C PRO A 57 -12.27 44.54 -22.33
N PHE A 58 -12.44 45.35 -21.28
CA PHE A 58 -12.02 44.97 -19.93
C PHE A 58 -12.75 43.72 -19.45
N LEU A 59 -11.99 42.72 -19.03
CA LEU A 59 -12.48 41.46 -18.51
C LEU A 59 -12.25 41.39 -17.00
N PHE A 60 -13.33 41.17 -16.26
CA PHE A 60 -13.22 40.88 -14.83
C PHE A 60 -12.54 39.53 -14.62
N ARG A 61 -11.54 39.50 -13.74
CA ARG A 61 -10.79 38.29 -13.39
C ARG A 61 -11.64 37.30 -12.60
N PHE A 62 -12.58 37.81 -11.80
CA PHE A 62 -13.24 37.06 -10.74
C PHE A 62 -12.19 36.41 -9.82
N SER A 63 -12.31 35.11 -9.56
CA SER A 63 -11.42 34.33 -8.71
C SER A 63 -10.28 33.63 -9.46
N ALA A 64 -10.06 33.96 -10.74
CA ALA A 64 -9.07 33.28 -11.59
C ALA A 64 -7.63 33.73 -11.31
N PRO A 65 -6.74 32.89 -10.74
CA PRO A 65 -5.33 33.24 -10.58
C PRO A 65 -4.54 33.08 -11.88
N ARG A 66 -5.03 32.25 -12.80
CA ARG A 66 -4.50 31.98 -14.14
C ARG A 66 -5.64 31.98 -15.15
N VAL A 67 -5.38 32.55 -16.32
CA VAL A 67 -6.34 32.58 -17.44
C VAL A 67 -5.72 31.91 -18.66
N PHE A 68 -6.56 31.21 -19.40
CA PHE A 68 -6.27 30.54 -20.66
C PHE A 68 -6.97 31.27 -21.80
N VAL A 69 -6.27 31.40 -22.92
CA VAL A 69 -6.72 32.06 -24.15
C VAL A 69 -6.55 31.07 -25.28
N THR A 70 -7.65 30.69 -25.91
CA THR A 70 -7.64 29.87 -27.13
C THR A 70 -7.95 30.77 -28.31
N LEU A 71 -7.01 30.84 -29.25
CA LEU A 71 -7.14 31.56 -30.51
C LEU A 71 -7.48 30.56 -31.62
N ARG A 72 -8.56 30.82 -32.35
CA ARG A 72 -8.94 30.13 -33.58
C ARG A 72 -8.70 31.08 -34.75
N PHE A 73 -7.73 30.78 -35.61
CA PHE A 73 -7.34 31.68 -36.69
C PHE A 73 -6.85 30.94 -37.94
N SER A 74 -6.91 31.59 -39.09
CA SER A 74 -6.28 31.13 -40.32
C SER A 74 -5.20 32.11 -40.75
N MET A 75 -4.11 31.60 -41.32
CA MET A 75 -2.96 32.41 -41.68
C MET A 75 -2.50 32.05 -43.09
N ARG A 76 -2.25 33.07 -43.90
CA ARG A 76 -1.79 32.89 -45.26
C ARG A 76 -0.27 32.73 -45.29
N ASP A 77 0.19 31.81 -46.13
CA ASP A 77 1.62 31.61 -46.34
C ASP A 77 2.23 32.82 -47.05
N CYS A 78 3.30 33.38 -46.48
CA CYS A 78 4.03 34.52 -47.06
C CYS A 78 4.60 34.21 -48.44
N ALA A 79 5.03 32.96 -48.69
CA ALA A 79 5.52 32.50 -49.99
C ALA A 79 4.40 32.47 -51.05
N SER A 80 3.13 32.48 -50.65
CA SER A 80 1.96 32.51 -51.54
C SER A 80 1.56 33.91 -52.03
N LEU A 81 2.21 34.96 -51.52
CA LEU A 81 1.99 36.33 -51.94
C LEU A 81 2.67 36.59 -53.30
N ARG A 82 2.02 37.34 -54.18
CA ARG A 82 2.57 37.74 -55.49
C ARG A 82 2.45 39.26 -55.64
N PRO A 83 3.55 40.03 -55.57
CA PRO A 83 4.92 39.58 -55.29
C PRO A 83 5.11 39.13 -53.82
N PRO A 84 6.07 38.22 -53.53
CA PRO A 84 6.43 37.86 -52.17
C PRO A 84 7.03 39.07 -51.45
N SER A 85 6.53 39.37 -50.25
CA SER A 85 6.94 40.55 -49.48
C SER A 85 7.97 40.18 -48.41
N PRO A 86 9.15 40.83 -48.36
CA PRO A 86 10.16 40.58 -47.32
C PRO A 86 9.74 41.07 -45.94
N SER A 87 8.68 41.89 -45.85
CA SER A 87 8.09 42.33 -44.58
C SER A 87 6.99 41.41 -44.06
N CYS A 88 6.61 40.38 -44.82
CA CYS A 88 5.57 39.44 -44.42
C CYS A 88 6.01 38.57 -43.24
N ARG A 89 5.11 38.33 -42.29
CA ARG A 89 5.30 37.46 -41.12
C ARG A 89 4.20 36.40 -41.04
N GLU A 90 4.51 35.28 -40.40
CA GLU A 90 3.56 34.18 -40.16
C GLU A 90 3.35 33.96 -38.66
N THR A 91 3.32 35.06 -37.91
CA THR A 91 3.20 35.04 -36.46
C THR A 91 2.35 36.20 -35.96
N LEU A 92 1.55 35.96 -34.94
CA LEU A 92 0.90 36.99 -34.12
C LEU A 92 1.59 37.08 -32.76
N THR A 93 1.48 38.21 -32.06
CA THR A 93 1.94 38.29 -30.67
C THR A 93 0.78 38.56 -29.72
N LEU A 94 0.70 37.80 -28.63
CA LEU A 94 -0.32 37.95 -27.61
C LEU A 94 0.26 38.74 -26.42
N TYR A 95 -0.44 39.78 -26.00
CA TYR A 95 -0.12 40.60 -24.83
C TYR A 95 -1.30 40.67 -23.86
N TYR A 96 -1.00 41.01 -22.61
CA TYR A 96 -2.02 41.34 -21.61
C TYR A 96 -1.61 42.52 -20.75
N LYS A 97 -2.60 43.20 -20.16
CA LYS A 97 -2.41 44.27 -19.18
C LYS A 97 -3.44 44.14 -18.06
N GLN A 98 -3.00 44.21 -16.82
CA GLN A 98 -3.86 44.13 -15.63
C GLN A 98 -4.30 45.53 -15.19
N ALA A 99 -5.57 45.68 -14.81
CA ALA A 99 -6.13 46.93 -14.32
C ALA A 99 -7.25 46.67 -13.31
N ASP A 100 -7.56 47.66 -12.48
CA ASP A 100 -8.66 47.54 -11.52
C ASP A 100 -10.01 48.01 -12.08
N SER A 101 -10.01 48.75 -13.20
CA SER A 101 -11.21 49.20 -13.88
C SER A 101 -10.97 49.57 -15.35
N GLN A 102 -12.03 49.57 -16.17
CA GLN A 102 -12.03 50.06 -17.55
C GLN A 102 -11.47 51.50 -17.67
N ARG A 103 -11.81 52.38 -16.72
CA ARG A 103 -11.36 53.80 -16.72
C ARG A 103 -9.84 53.95 -16.58
N GLU A 104 -9.18 52.99 -15.93
CA GLU A 104 -7.72 53.00 -15.78
C GLU A 104 -7.02 52.64 -17.10
N LEU A 105 -7.62 51.73 -17.88
CA LEU A 105 -7.13 51.34 -19.20
C LEU A 105 -7.32 52.43 -20.25
N GLU A 106 -8.48 53.10 -20.24
CA GLU A 106 -8.78 54.21 -21.16
C GLU A 106 -7.76 55.35 -21.03
N ARG A 107 -7.28 55.65 -19.82
CA ARG A 107 -6.23 56.65 -19.59
C ARG A 107 -4.87 56.25 -20.16
N THR A 108 -4.60 54.95 -20.31
CA THR A 108 -3.32 54.46 -20.85
C THR A 108 -3.33 54.26 -22.36
N TRP A 109 -4.49 54.17 -22.99
CA TRP A 109 -4.61 54.09 -24.46
C TRP A 109 -4.64 55.48 -25.12
N ALA A 110 -4.98 56.53 -24.38
CA ALA A 110 -5.15 57.90 -24.89
C ALA A 110 -3.92 58.82 -24.79
N ALA A 111 -2.79 58.36 -24.25
CA ALA A 111 -1.58 59.18 -24.14
C ALA A 111 -0.75 59.09 -25.43
N GLU A 112 -0.86 60.08 -26.30
CA GLU A 112 0.14 60.27 -27.36
C GLU A 112 1.53 60.51 -26.72
N PRO A 113 2.58 59.80 -27.15
CA PRO A 113 3.94 60.12 -26.72
C PRO A 113 4.35 61.44 -27.38
N SER A 114 4.31 62.52 -26.60
CA SER A 114 5.05 63.73 -26.94
C SER A 114 6.53 63.42 -26.76
N SER A 115 7.27 63.46 -27.86
CA SER A 115 8.72 63.21 -28.01
C SER A 115 9.16 61.75 -28.21
N GLY A 116 9.46 61.41 -29.47
CA GLY A 116 10.74 60.87 -29.97
C GLY A 116 11.40 59.61 -29.40
N GLU A 117 10.99 59.06 -28.26
CA GLU A 117 11.61 57.85 -27.69
C GLU A 117 10.76 56.62 -28.03
N LYS A 118 11.32 55.76 -28.89
CA LYS A 118 10.85 54.38 -29.10
C LYS A 118 11.24 53.55 -27.88
N ASP A 119 10.47 53.68 -26.81
CA ASP A 119 10.41 52.65 -25.78
C ASP A 119 8.96 52.15 -25.62
N THR A 120 8.87 50.84 -25.45
CA THR A 120 7.68 50.01 -25.47
C THR A 120 6.49 50.61 -24.72
N ARG A 121 5.29 50.60 -25.31
CA ARG A 121 4.01 50.97 -24.66
C ARG A 121 3.97 50.48 -23.21
N GLU A 122 4.12 51.38 -22.24
CA GLU A 122 4.32 51.05 -20.83
C GLU A 122 3.19 50.14 -20.27
N GLY A 123 3.60 49.08 -19.57
CA GLY A 123 2.72 48.22 -18.78
C GLY A 123 2.00 47.08 -19.52
N TRP A 124 2.30 46.84 -20.80
CA TRP A 124 1.86 45.61 -21.50
C TRP A 124 2.87 44.48 -21.29
N VAL A 125 2.38 43.29 -20.96
CA VAL A 125 3.22 42.10 -20.75
C VAL A 125 3.01 41.11 -21.89
N LYS A 126 4.10 40.70 -22.54
CA LYS A 126 4.07 39.70 -23.62
C LYS A 126 3.74 38.33 -23.04
N VAL A 127 2.73 37.66 -23.59
CA VAL A 127 2.37 36.27 -23.26
C VAL A 127 3.18 35.30 -24.11
N ASP A 128 3.04 35.36 -25.44
CA ASP A 128 3.77 34.51 -26.38
C ASP A 128 3.68 35.05 -27.83
N THR A 129 4.55 34.57 -28.71
CA THR A 129 4.45 34.73 -30.17
C THR A 129 3.83 33.47 -30.77
N ILE A 130 2.66 33.62 -31.40
CA ILE A 130 1.82 32.55 -31.92
C ILE A 130 2.08 32.34 -33.40
N ALA A 131 2.71 31.23 -33.75
CA ALA A 131 2.84 30.77 -35.13
C ALA A 131 1.68 29.84 -35.52
N ALA A 132 1.34 29.83 -36.81
CA ALA A 132 0.43 28.84 -37.37
C ALA A 132 1.10 27.46 -37.51
N ASP A 133 0.38 26.37 -37.24
CA ASP A 133 0.83 25.01 -37.57
C ASP A 133 0.67 24.72 -39.06
N LYS A 134 -0.31 25.39 -39.69
CA LYS A 134 -0.64 25.27 -41.11
C LYS A 134 -0.95 26.65 -41.67
N SER A 135 -0.25 27.05 -42.71
CA SER A 135 -0.54 28.22 -43.54
C SER A 135 -1.19 27.80 -44.86
N PHE A 136 -1.92 28.70 -45.54
CA PHE A 136 -2.58 28.38 -46.82
C PHE A 136 -1.96 29.11 -48.03
N THR A 137 -1.84 28.40 -49.15
CA THR A 137 -1.16 28.84 -50.38
C THR A 137 -2.11 28.95 -51.59
N LYS A 138 -3.02 29.93 -51.59
CA LYS A 138 -4.00 30.22 -52.68
C LYS A 138 -5.00 29.09 -53.04
N VAL A 139 -6.14 29.50 -53.57
CA VAL A 139 -7.34 28.70 -53.87
C VAL A 139 -7.17 28.02 -55.24
N GLU A 140 -7.28 26.69 -55.30
CA GLU A 140 -7.56 25.99 -56.57
C GLU A 140 -8.97 26.39 -57.04
N PRO A 141 -9.15 26.79 -58.31
CA PRO A 141 -10.47 27.14 -58.82
C PRO A 141 -11.32 25.87 -58.88
N SER A 142 -12.26 25.73 -57.94
CA SER A 142 -13.24 24.65 -57.98
C SER A 142 -14.10 24.83 -59.23
N LEU A 143 -14.01 23.88 -60.16
CA LEU A 143 -15.04 23.63 -61.15
C LEU A 143 -16.41 23.58 -60.44
N PRO A 144 -17.47 24.18 -61.02
CA PRO A 144 -18.79 24.10 -60.44
C PRO A 144 -19.20 22.61 -60.43
N HIS A 145 -19.69 22.13 -59.28
CA HIS A 145 -20.28 20.79 -59.04
C HIS A 145 -19.47 19.74 -58.25
N GLN A 146 -18.38 20.08 -57.56
CA GLN A 146 -17.87 19.19 -56.49
C GLN A 146 -17.88 19.86 -55.12
N TYR A 147 -18.83 19.45 -54.29
CA TYR A 147 -18.86 19.72 -52.86
C TYR A 147 -17.67 18.99 -52.22
N GLN A 148 -16.57 19.70 -51.95
CA GLN A 148 -15.38 19.16 -51.31
C GLN A 148 -15.42 19.36 -49.78
N PRO A 149 -15.25 18.30 -48.97
CA PRO A 149 -15.32 18.36 -47.50
C PRO A 149 -14.07 18.98 -46.83
N ASP A 150 -13.11 19.51 -47.59
CA ASP A 150 -11.74 19.81 -47.13
C ASP A 150 -11.50 21.23 -46.57
N ARG A 151 -12.56 22.04 -46.36
CA ARG A 151 -12.42 23.38 -45.72
C ARG A 151 -11.91 23.30 -44.26
N TYR A 152 -12.09 22.16 -43.58
CA TYR A 152 -11.70 21.94 -42.18
C TYR A 152 -10.17 21.90 -41.93
N ARG A 153 -9.34 21.83 -42.98
CA ARG A 153 -7.87 21.65 -42.84
C ARG A 153 -7.04 22.93 -42.65
N ARG A 154 -7.64 24.13 -42.68
CA ARG A 154 -6.93 25.43 -42.77
C ARG A 154 -7.02 26.32 -41.51
N VAL A 155 -7.62 25.83 -40.43
CA VAL A 155 -7.81 26.58 -39.19
C VAL A 155 -6.82 26.11 -38.13
N ASN A 156 -6.10 27.07 -37.54
CA ASN A 156 -5.17 26.87 -36.44
C ASN A 156 -5.89 27.14 -35.11
N ILE A 157 -5.62 26.29 -34.11
CA ILE A 157 -6.14 26.46 -32.75
C ILE A 157 -4.94 26.46 -31.80
N LYS A 158 -4.70 27.58 -31.13
CA LYS A 158 -3.57 27.75 -30.19
C LYS A 158 -4.09 28.20 -28.84
N THR A 159 -3.78 27.43 -27.79
CA THR A 159 -4.08 27.80 -26.42
C THR A 159 -2.82 28.28 -25.70
N ARG A 160 -2.93 29.40 -25.00
CA ARG A 160 -1.89 29.95 -24.10
C ARG A 160 -2.49 30.30 -22.76
N SER A 161 -1.63 30.47 -21.76
CA SER A 161 -2.04 30.91 -20.42
C SER A 161 -1.08 31.92 -19.85
N PHE A 162 -1.58 32.80 -18.99
CA PHE A 162 -0.77 33.78 -18.26
C PHE A 162 -1.24 33.88 -16.81
N ALA A 163 -0.27 34.14 -15.93
CA ALA A 163 -0.40 34.19 -14.48
C ALA A 163 0.87 34.86 -13.89
N PRO A 164 0.88 35.28 -12.61
CA PRO A 164 -0.27 35.39 -11.71
C PRO A 164 -1.06 36.67 -12.02
N LEU A 165 -2.38 36.54 -12.02
CA LEU A 165 -3.26 37.69 -12.02
C LEU A 165 -3.52 38.14 -10.58
N THR A 166 -3.39 39.44 -10.31
CA THR A 166 -3.48 40.02 -8.96
C THR A 166 -4.50 41.17 -8.88
N ARG A 167 -4.75 41.87 -9.98
CA ARG A 167 -5.73 42.98 -10.05
C ARG A 167 -7.16 42.51 -10.36
N ASN A 168 -8.15 43.40 -10.29
CA ASN A 168 -9.56 43.04 -10.46
C ASN A 168 -9.94 42.54 -11.86
N GLY A 169 -9.17 42.94 -12.88
CA GLY A 169 -9.39 42.50 -14.25
C GLY A 169 -8.18 42.71 -15.15
N PHE A 170 -8.37 42.44 -16.44
CA PHE A 170 -7.32 42.54 -17.43
C PHE A 170 -7.91 42.81 -18.82
N VAL A 171 -7.06 43.25 -19.73
CA VAL A 171 -7.31 43.33 -21.18
C VAL A 171 -6.27 42.49 -21.90
N LEU A 172 -6.68 41.84 -22.99
CA LEU A 172 -5.78 41.17 -23.92
C LEU A 172 -5.61 42.01 -25.18
N ALA A 173 -4.41 41.98 -25.74
CA ALA A 173 -4.15 42.53 -27.06
C ALA A 173 -3.49 41.48 -27.96
N ILE A 174 -3.98 41.39 -29.19
CA ILE A 174 -3.41 40.59 -30.27
C ILE A 174 -2.74 41.58 -31.22
N VAL A 175 -1.44 41.42 -31.40
CA VAL A 175 -0.62 42.35 -32.17
C VAL A 175 -0.11 41.67 -33.41
N ASP A 176 -0.38 42.31 -34.55
CA ASP A 176 0.15 41.96 -35.86
C ASP A 176 1.29 42.91 -36.26
N SER A 177 2.35 42.34 -36.81
CA SER A 177 3.54 43.05 -37.27
C SER A 177 3.86 42.77 -38.76
N GLY A 178 2.85 42.42 -39.56
CA GLY A 178 2.99 42.18 -41.00
C GLY A 178 2.52 40.81 -41.48
N ALA A 179 1.59 40.17 -40.79
CA ALA A 179 0.97 38.92 -41.18
C ALA A 179 -0.33 39.13 -41.98
N CYS A 180 -0.78 38.07 -42.63
CA CYS A 180 -2.08 38.00 -43.28
C CYS A 180 -2.94 36.94 -42.58
N VAL A 181 -3.80 37.39 -41.67
CA VAL A 181 -4.50 36.57 -40.69
C VAL A 181 -5.98 36.89 -40.65
N SER A 182 -6.79 35.84 -40.51
CA SER A 182 -8.20 35.94 -40.15
C SER A 182 -8.42 35.25 -38.80
N LEU A 183 -8.69 36.05 -37.77
CA LEU A 183 -8.98 35.64 -36.41
C LEU A 183 -10.47 35.31 -36.31
N MET A 184 -10.78 34.01 -36.31
CA MET A 184 -12.13 33.47 -36.39
C MET A 184 -12.83 33.38 -35.04
N GLY A 185 -12.08 33.39 -33.94
CA GLY A 185 -12.65 33.34 -32.60
C GLY A 185 -11.61 33.30 -31.50
N VAL A 186 -11.99 33.85 -30.35
CA VAL A 186 -11.17 33.91 -29.14
C VAL A 186 -12.03 33.44 -27.97
N SER A 187 -11.54 32.41 -27.28
CA SER A 187 -12.16 31.91 -26.06
C SER A 187 -11.22 32.12 -24.88
N ILE A 188 -11.67 32.86 -23.88
CA ILE A 188 -10.91 33.20 -22.68
C ILE A 188 -11.61 32.54 -21.49
N PHE A 189 -10.89 31.73 -20.74
CA PHE A 189 -11.45 31.00 -19.61
C PHE A 189 -10.41 30.76 -18.52
N TYR A 190 -10.87 30.38 -17.34
CA TYR A 190 -10.03 29.84 -16.28
C TYR A 190 -10.56 28.47 -15.89
N ARG A 191 -9.70 27.65 -15.29
CA ARG A 191 -10.06 26.32 -14.84
C ARG A 191 -10.39 26.33 -13.36
N ARG A 192 -11.30 25.46 -12.96
CA ARG A 192 -11.69 25.25 -11.57
C ARG A 192 -12.07 23.80 -11.39
N CYS A 193 -11.76 23.26 -10.22
CA CYS A 193 -12.31 22.00 -9.81
C CYS A 193 -13.82 22.17 -9.52
N PRO A 194 -14.70 21.35 -10.10
CA PRO A 194 -16.14 21.49 -9.92
C PRO A 194 -16.53 21.12 -8.49
N ALA A 195 -17.66 21.65 -7.98
CA ALA A 195 -18.16 21.21 -6.69
C ALA A 195 -18.48 19.70 -6.74
N THR A 196 -18.03 18.93 -5.75
CA THR A 196 -18.20 17.47 -5.76
C THR A 196 -18.38 16.92 -4.35
N ASN A 197 -19.13 15.83 -4.25
CA ASN A 197 -19.21 15.02 -3.03
C ASN A 197 -18.47 13.72 -3.29
N ARG A 198 -17.35 13.51 -2.62
CA ARG A 198 -16.53 12.29 -2.74
C ARG A 198 -16.03 11.88 -1.36
N TYR A 199 -15.92 10.57 -1.12
CA TYR A 199 -15.44 10.03 0.15
C TYR A 199 -16.22 10.56 1.37
N LEU A 200 -17.54 10.69 1.20
CA LEU A 200 -18.48 11.22 2.19
C LEU A 200 -18.15 12.65 2.67
N ALA A 201 -17.42 13.41 1.85
CA ALA A 201 -17.13 14.82 2.09
C ALA A 201 -17.58 15.66 0.88
N SER A 202 -18.09 16.85 1.15
CA SER A 202 -18.45 17.86 0.17
C SER A 202 -17.30 18.85 -0.01
N TYR A 203 -16.94 19.10 -1.27
CA TYR A 203 -15.90 20.03 -1.67
C TYR A 203 -16.51 21.10 -2.57
N LEU A 204 -16.27 22.36 -2.22
CA LEU A 204 -16.75 23.50 -2.99
C LEU A 204 -15.94 23.67 -4.26
N ALA A 205 -16.55 24.32 -5.27
CA ALA A 205 -15.85 24.64 -6.49
C ALA A 205 -14.67 25.59 -6.21
N THR A 206 -13.48 25.19 -6.63
CA THR A 206 -12.24 25.90 -6.29
C THR A 206 -11.44 26.21 -7.56
N PRO A 207 -10.99 27.47 -7.78
CA PRO A 207 -10.13 27.82 -8.90
C PRO A 207 -8.80 27.04 -8.88
N SER A 208 -8.30 26.66 -10.06
CA SER A 208 -6.96 26.06 -10.20
C SER A 208 -5.88 27.06 -9.82
N GLY A 209 -4.70 26.60 -9.39
CA GLY A 209 -3.59 27.48 -8.97
C GLY A 209 -2.97 28.33 -10.10
N ALA A 210 -2.10 29.27 -9.71
CA ALA A 210 -1.42 30.19 -10.64
C ALA A 210 -0.27 29.53 -11.42
N GLU A 211 0.37 28.51 -10.86
CA GLU A 211 1.52 27.79 -11.44
C GLU A 211 1.08 26.45 -12.08
N PRO A 212 1.80 25.91 -13.09
CA PRO A 212 1.39 24.66 -13.75
C PRO A 212 1.45 23.43 -12.84
N THR A 213 2.29 23.47 -11.82
CA THR A 213 2.47 22.42 -10.81
C THR A 213 1.67 22.68 -9.52
N ALA A 214 0.91 23.79 -9.46
CA ALA A 214 0.21 24.17 -8.24
C ALA A 214 -0.89 23.17 -7.86
N LEU A 215 -0.89 22.79 -6.58
CA LEU A 215 -1.94 22.00 -5.94
C LEU A 215 -2.60 22.87 -4.87
N VAL A 216 -3.82 23.35 -5.14
CA VAL A 216 -4.57 24.18 -4.20
C VAL A 216 -5.26 23.27 -3.18
N PRO A 217 -4.89 23.30 -1.88
CA PRO A 217 -5.53 22.48 -0.86
C PRO A 217 -6.94 23.01 -0.57
N VAL A 218 -7.90 22.09 -0.50
CA VAL A 218 -9.31 22.37 -0.20
C VAL A 218 -9.75 21.49 0.94
N THR A 219 -10.22 22.11 2.02
CA THR A 219 -10.83 21.39 3.15
C THR A 219 -12.28 21.11 2.83
N GLY A 220 -12.66 19.84 2.85
CA GLY A 220 -14.03 19.39 2.67
C GLY A 220 -14.81 19.36 3.98
N THR A 221 -16.13 19.36 3.87
CA THR A 221 -17.05 19.20 4.99
C THR A 221 -17.74 17.85 4.91
N CYS A 222 -17.78 17.11 6.01
CA CYS A 222 -18.48 15.83 6.05
C CYS A 222 -19.95 15.99 5.64
N VAL A 223 -20.46 15.05 4.83
CA VAL A 223 -21.86 15.03 4.42
C VAL A 223 -22.75 14.77 5.65
N PRO A 224 -24.05 15.10 5.62
CA PRO A 224 -24.95 14.82 6.75
C PRO A 224 -24.89 13.37 7.19
N HIS A 225 -25.01 13.13 8.51
CA HIS A 225 -24.92 11.80 9.15
C HIS A 225 -23.56 11.11 8.95
N SER A 226 -22.50 11.91 8.89
CA SER A 226 -21.12 11.42 8.81
C SER A 226 -20.18 12.28 9.64
N GLN A 227 -19.11 11.66 10.12
CA GLN A 227 -18.10 12.30 10.97
C GLN A 227 -16.69 12.09 10.42
N ALA A 228 -15.78 13.03 10.74
CA ALA A 228 -14.41 12.98 10.29
C ALA A 228 -13.64 11.83 10.97
N GLN A 229 -13.01 10.98 10.16
CA GLN A 229 -12.25 9.86 10.68
C GLN A 229 -10.89 10.32 11.22
N GLY A 230 -10.58 9.97 12.48
CA GLY A 230 -9.32 10.36 13.12
C GLY A 230 -9.23 11.85 13.53
N GLY A 231 -10.36 12.56 13.56
CA GLY A 231 -10.44 13.95 14.05
C GLY A 231 -9.89 15.03 13.11
N SER A 232 -9.29 14.66 11.97
CA SER A 232 -8.82 15.61 10.95
C SER A 232 -9.85 15.81 9.85
N ALA A 233 -10.10 17.07 9.47
CA ALA A 233 -11.01 17.38 8.37
C ALA A 233 -10.53 16.78 7.03
N PRO A 234 -11.45 16.27 6.19
CA PRO A 234 -11.10 15.69 4.90
C PRO A 234 -10.54 16.77 3.97
N ARG A 235 -9.52 16.45 3.16
CA ARG A 235 -8.88 17.39 2.25
C ARG A 235 -8.72 16.80 0.87
N MET A 236 -8.81 17.65 -0.15
CA MET A 236 -8.49 17.33 -1.54
C MET A 236 -7.68 18.47 -2.15
N HIS A 237 -6.96 18.19 -3.22
CA HIS A 237 -6.15 19.19 -3.91
C HIS A 237 -6.71 19.44 -5.31
N CYS A 238 -6.85 20.71 -5.68
CA CYS A 238 -7.20 21.10 -7.05
C CYS A 238 -5.94 21.40 -7.85
N ASN A 239 -5.68 20.67 -8.94
CA ASN A 239 -4.50 20.92 -9.79
C ASN A 239 -4.70 22.09 -10.76
N ALA A 240 -3.64 22.42 -11.51
CA ALA A 240 -3.65 23.48 -12.51
C ALA A 240 -4.63 23.21 -13.68
N GLU A 241 -4.94 21.95 -13.94
CA GLU A 241 -5.86 21.52 -15.00
C GLU A 241 -7.33 21.61 -14.60
N GLY A 242 -7.65 21.88 -13.33
CA GLY A 242 -9.01 21.94 -12.81
C GLY A 242 -9.59 20.56 -12.44
N ASP A 243 -8.72 19.58 -12.22
CA ASP A 243 -9.08 18.24 -11.78
C ASP A 243 -8.80 18.06 -10.28
N TRP A 244 -9.70 17.35 -9.63
CA TRP A 244 -9.56 16.94 -8.23
C TRP A 244 -8.53 15.83 -8.09
N MET A 245 -7.47 16.12 -7.37
CA MET A 245 -6.39 15.20 -7.03
C MET A 245 -6.62 14.56 -5.65
N VAL A 246 -5.67 13.70 -5.27
CA VAL A 246 -5.76 12.70 -4.21
C VAL A 246 -6.46 13.19 -2.92
N PRO A 247 -7.46 12.44 -2.43
CA PRO A 247 -8.11 12.70 -1.15
C PRO A 247 -7.22 12.31 0.03
N VAL A 248 -7.21 13.14 1.06
CA VAL A 248 -6.47 12.96 2.31
C VAL A 248 -7.45 13.02 3.45
N GLY A 249 -7.58 11.91 4.17
CA GLY A 249 -8.68 11.74 5.13
C GLY A 249 -10.03 11.55 4.42
N GLY A 250 -11.06 11.40 5.23
CA GLY A 250 -12.41 11.09 4.76
C GLY A 250 -13.40 11.14 5.91
N CYS A 251 -14.68 11.07 5.56
CA CYS A 251 -15.73 10.95 6.55
C CYS A 251 -16.23 9.51 6.56
N ILE A 252 -16.75 9.10 7.71
CA ILE A 252 -17.40 7.80 7.89
C ILE A 252 -18.85 8.01 8.29
N CYS A 253 -19.75 7.19 7.77
CA CYS A 253 -21.15 7.27 8.13
C CYS A 253 -21.33 6.90 9.60
N GLU A 254 -22.25 7.61 10.25
CA GLU A 254 -22.66 7.37 11.61
C GLU A 254 -23.34 5.99 11.76
N GLU A 255 -23.64 5.62 13.00
CA GLU A 255 -24.44 4.43 13.30
C GLU A 255 -25.84 4.57 12.73
N GLY A 256 -26.36 3.51 12.11
CA GLY A 256 -27.64 3.52 11.40
C GLY A 256 -27.58 3.98 9.94
N TYR A 257 -26.41 4.43 9.45
CA TYR A 257 -26.27 4.95 8.09
C TYR A 257 -25.17 4.22 7.30
N GLU A 258 -25.41 3.91 6.03
CA GLU A 258 -24.43 3.31 5.12
C GLU A 258 -24.03 4.26 3.98
N PRO A 259 -22.82 4.14 3.42
CA PRO A 259 -22.45 4.92 2.25
C PRO A 259 -23.25 4.50 1.01
N ASN A 260 -23.72 5.48 0.23
CA ASN A 260 -24.25 5.21 -1.11
C ASN A 260 -23.15 4.62 -2.02
N GLN A 261 -23.52 3.92 -3.10
CA GLN A 261 -22.61 3.28 -4.06
C GLN A 261 -21.50 4.20 -4.59
N ASN A 262 -21.82 5.50 -4.74
CA ASN A 262 -20.87 6.51 -5.24
C ASN A 262 -20.08 7.23 -4.13
N GLY A 263 -20.29 6.86 -2.85
CA GLY A 263 -19.62 7.48 -1.70
C GLY A 263 -19.93 8.97 -1.52
N SER A 264 -21.07 9.43 -2.02
CA SER A 264 -21.46 10.85 -2.05
C SER A 264 -22.41 11.26 -0.92
N ALA A 265 -23.02 10.31 -0.22
CA ALA A 265 -23.98 10.51 0.85
C ALA A 265 -24.02 9.29 1.78
N CYS A 266 -24.45 9.52 3.02
CA CYS A 266 -24.81 8.48 3.98
C CYS A 266 -26.33 8.28 3.94
N LEU A 267 -26.77 7.07 3.62
CA LEU A 267 -28.16 6.68 3.52
C LEU A 267 -28.58 5.91 4.77
N GLU A 268 -29.82 6.09 5.19
CA GLU A 268 -30.38 5.38 6.34
C GLU A 268 -30.48 3.88 6.05
N CYS A 269 -30.17 3.05 7.04
CA CYS A 269 -30.38 1.61 6.92
C CYS A 269 -31.87 1.34 6.67
N PRO A 270 -32.22 0.51 5.66
CA PRO A 270 -33.61 0.20 5.37
C PRO A 270 -34.26 -0.62 6.49
N VAL A 271 -35.59 -0.65 6.53
CA VAL A 271 -36.35 -1.42 7.53
C VAL A 271 -35.91 -2.91 7.51
N GLY A 272 -35.64 -3.46 8.69
CA GLY A 272 -35.11 -4.81 8.86
C GLY A 272 -33.58 -4.91 8.80
N TYR A 273 -32.88 -3.81 8.52
CA TYR A 273 -31.43 -3.71 8.56
C TYR A 273 -31.00 -2.75 9.66
N PHE A 274 -29.76 -2.92 10.12
CA PHE A 274 -29.16 -2.08 11.16
C PHE A 274 -27.66 -1.90 10.94
N LYS A 275 -27.10 -0.90 11.62
CA LYS A 275 -25.66 -0.69 11.71
C LYS A 275 -25.29 -0.11 13.07
N SER A 276 -24.57 -0.91 13.86
CA SER A 276 -24.23 -0.60 15.26
C SER A 276 -22.86 0.04 15.47
N VAL A 277 -22.09 0.22 14.39
CA VAL A 277 -20.72 0.75 14.46
C VAL A 277 -20.54 1.92 13.51
N LEU A 278 -19.70 2.86 13.90
CA LEU A 278 -19.20 3.92 13.03
C LEU A 278 -18.33 3.31 11.93
N GLY A 279 -18.47 3.77 10.68
CA GLY A 279 -17.62 3.29 9.59
C GLY A 279 -18.27 3.30 8.22
N SER A 280 -17.57 2.74 7.23
CA SER A 280 -18.04 2.61 5.85
C SER A 280 -18.64 1.24 5.53
N VAL A 281 -18.93 0.44 6.55
CA VAL A 281 -19.53 -0.90 6.40
C VAL A 281 -21.01 -0.75 6.02
N PRO A 282 -21.52 -1.55 5.06
CA PRO A 282 -22.94 -1.54 4.71
C PRO A 282 -23.81 -2.01 5.88
N CYS A 283 -25.09 -1.66 5.83
CA CYS A 283 -26.09 -2.11 6.77
C CYS A 283 -26.25 -3.63 6.69
N SER A 284 -26.34 -4.27 7.86
CA SER A 284 -26.54 -5.71 7.99
C SER A 284 -28.00 -6.04 8.28
N VAL A 285 -28.48 -7.17 7.79
CA VAL A 285 -29.80 -7.69 8.15
C VAL A 285 -29.86 -7.95 9.65
N CYS A 286 -31.00 -7.66 10.28
CA CYS A 286 -31.20 -7.99 11.69
C CYS A 286 -30.94 -9.48 11.96
N PRO A 287 -30.14 -9.81 12.98
CA PRO A 287 -29.81 -11.18 13.31
C PRO A 287 -31.04 -11.94 13.84
N SER A 288 -30.94 -13.28 13.89
CA SER A 288 -32.04 -14.15 14.29
C SER A 288 -32.67 -13.75 15.63
N ASN A 289 -33.99 -13.92 15.73
CA ASN A 289 -34.80 -13.55 16.90
C ASN A 289 -34.74 -12.07 17.30
N SER A 290 -34.34 -11.19 16.37
CA SER A 290 -34.43 -9.74 16.53
C SER A 290 -35.22 -9.10 15.38
N ARG A 291 -35.57 -7.82 15.51
CA ARG A 291 -36.21 -7.02 14.45
C ARG A 291 -35.98 -5.51 14.67
N THR A 292 -36.17 -4.74 13.62
CA THR A 292 -36.38 -3.30 13.71
C THR A 292 -37.50 -2.87 12.77
N SER A 293 -38.28 -1.87 13.16
CA SER A 293 -39.37 -1.29 12.37
C SER A 293 -39.08 0.13 11.87
N GLN A 294 -37.90 0.68 12.17
CA GLN A 294 -37.51 2.04 11.80
C GLN A 294 -36.33 2.01 10.82
N GLU A 295 -36.31 2.95 9.89
CA GLU A 295 -35.13 3.25 9.08
C GLU A 295 -34.04 3.88 9.98
N GLY A 296 -32.77 3.76 9.59
CA GLY A 296 -31.67 4.35 10.35
C GLY A 296 -31.33 3.62 11.66
N SER A 297 -31.75 2.36 11.81
CA SER A 297 -31.63 1.63 13.07
C SER A 297 -30.19 1.28 13.44
N ARG A 298 -29.81 1.58 14.69
CA ARG A 298 -28.47 1.26 15.23
C ARG A 298 -28.39 -0.10 15.89
N VAL A 299 -29.54 -0.62 16.32
CA VAL A 299 -29.67 -1.90 17.02
C VAL A 299 -30.97 -2.57 16.60
N CYS A 300 -30.98 -3.89 16.53
CA CYS A 300 -32.21 -4.66 16.36
C CYS A 300 -32.73 -5.11 17.72
N GLU A 301 -33.97 -4.77 18.04
CA GLU A 301 -34.62 -5.17 19.28
C GLU A 301 -34.91 -6.67 19.30
N CYS A 302 -34.71 -7.32 20.45
CA CYS A 302 -35.03 -8.74 20.58
C CYS A 302 -36.54 -8.98 20.55
N ARG A 303 -36.94 -10.10 19.94
CA ARG A 303 -38.33 -10.58 19.97
C ARG A 303 -38.68 -11.06 21.38
N SER A 304 -39.96 -11.05 21.72
CA SER A 304 -40.45 -11.53 23.02
C SER A 304 -39.95 -12.95 23.30
N GLY A 305 -39.41 -13.16 24.51
CA GLY A 305 -38.82 -14.43 24.95
C GLY A 305 -37.34 -14.63 24.61
N PHE A 306 -36.72 -13.70 23.88
CA PHE A 306 -35.29 -13.71 23.55
C PHE A 306 -34.59 -12.46 24.08
N TYR A 307 -33.30 -12.62 24.41
CA TYR A 307 -32.50 -11.61 25.08
C TYR A 307 -31.05 -11.63 24.58
N ARG A 308 -30.32 -10.55 24.84
CA ARG A 308 -28.86 -10.48 24.71
C ARG A 308 -28.24 -10.28 26.08
N ALA A 309 -27.15 -10.99 26.37
CA ALA A 309 -26.38 -10.78 27.58
C ALA A 309 -25.63 -9.43 27.51
N PRO A 310 -25.26 -8.82 28.65
CA PRO A 310 -24.54 -7.54 28.64
C PRO A 310 -23.19 -7.56 27.90
N ALA A 311 -22.57 -8.73 27.76
CA ALA A 311 -21.31 -8.93 27.03
C ALA A 311 -21.51 -9.17 25.51
N ASP A 312 -22.75 -9.38 25.06
CA ASP A 312 -23.04 -9.64 23.66
C ASP A 312 -22.99 -8.33 22.84
N VAL A 313 -22.37 -8.38 21.67
CA VAL A 313 -22.39 -7.26 20.71
C VAL A 313 -23.75 -7.16 20.01
N ASN A 314 -24.18 -5.96 19.60
CA ASN A 314 -25.49 -5.74 18.96
C ASN A 314 -25.71 -6.56 17.67
N SER A 315 -24.65 -7.09 17.06
CA SER A 315 -24.71 -7.96 15.89
C SER A 315 -24.97 -9.43 16.18
N THR A 316 -24.93 -9.88 17.44
CA THR A 316 -25.30 -11.27 17.77
C THR A 316 -26.81 -11.47 17.74
N ALA A 317 -27.21 -12.71 17.47
CA ALA A 317 -28.60 -13.14 17.55
C ALA A 317 -29.12 -13.08 18.99
N CYS A 318 -30.41 -12.79 19.15
CA CYS A 318 -31.03 -12.88 20.46
C CYS A 318 -31.27 -14.36 20.81
N THR A 319 -30.94 -14.71 22.05
CA THR A 319 -30.92 -16.09 22.57
C THR A 319 -31.94 -16.25 23.70
N SER A 320 -32.35 -17.48 24.00
CA SER A 320 -33.33 -17.78 25.04
C SER A 320 -32.72 -18.59 26.18
N SER A 321 -33.45 -18.76 27.29
CA SER A 321 -33.05 -19.67 28.38
C SER A 321 -33.10 -21.13 27.89
N PRO A 322 -32.18 -22.00 28.30
CA PRO A 322 -32.13 -23.38 27.83
C PRO A 322 -33.32 -24.19 28.36
N SER A 323 -33.63 -25.30 27.67
CA SER A 323 -34.60 -26.29 28.15
C SER A 323 -34.08 -27.05 29.37
N ALA A 324 -34.92 -27.88 30.00
CA ALA A 324 -34.49 -28.73 31.10
C ALA A 324 -33.40 -29.75 30.64
N PRO A 325 -32.46 -30.14 31.53
CA PRO A 325 -31.55 -31.27 31.29
C PRO A 325 -32.31 -32.57 30.99
N THR A 326 -31.66 -33.54 30.35
CA THR A 326 -32.31 -34.82 30.03
C THR A 326 -31.62 -36.00 30.72
N SER A 327 -32.35 -37.11 30.92
CA SER A 327 -31.80 -38.37 31.42
C SER A 327 -31.00 -38.25 32.72
N VAL A 328 -31.58 -37.60 33.74
CA VAL A 328 -30.96 -37.54 35.07
C VAL A 328 -30.97 -38.93 35.71
N SER A 329 -29.84 -39.38 36.25
CA SER A 329 -29.67 -40.64 36.98
C SER A 329 -28.76 -40.45 38.21
N TRP A 330 -28.77 -41.43 39.12
CA TRP A 330 -27.98 -41.40 40.36
C TRP A 330 -27.35 -42.77 40.66
N GLU A 331 -26.16 -42.77 41.27
CA GLU A 331 -25.40 -43.98 41.65
C GLU A 331 -24.67 -43.74 43.00
N TYR A 332 -24.45 -44.81 43.79
CA TYR A 332 -23.63 -44.74 45.00
C TYR A 332 -22.13 -44.78 44.65
N GLU A 333 -21.33 -43.86 45.20
CA GLU A 333 -19.88 -43.82 44.96
C GLU A 333 -19.14 -44.63 46.03
N SER A 334 -18.42 -45.68 45.61
CA SER A 334 -17.86 -46.73 46.48
C SER A 334 -16.60 -46.33 47.28
N SER A 335 -15.95 -45.22 46.95
CA SER A 335 -14.73 -44.74 47.62
C SER A 335 -15.00 -43.79 48.81
N ASP A 336 -16.00 -42.90 48.69
CA ASP A 336 -16.15 -41.73 49.58
C ASP A 336 -17.51 -41.64 50.30
N GLY A 337 -18.41 -42.61 50.10
CA GLY A 337 -19.68 -42.68 50.82
C GLY A 337 -20.74 -41.65 50.42
N GLY A 338 -20.68 -41.12 49.19
CA GLY A 338 -21.63 -40.14 48.63
C GLY A 338 -22.53 -40.70 47.51
N VAL A 339 -23.46 -39.86 47.02
CA VAL A 339 -24.31 -40.16 45.86
C VAL A 339 -23.92 -39.28 44.68
N SER A 340 -23.54 -39.91 43.57
CA SER A 340 -23.19 -39.24 42.32
C SER A 340 -24.41 -39.11 41.41
N LEU A 341 -24.74 -37.88 41.03
CA LEU A 341 -25.75 -37.55 40.01
C LEU A 341 -25.09 -37.37 38.65
N ARG A 342 -25.72 -37.91 37.60
CA ARG A 342 -25.31 -37.74 36.19
C ARG A 342 -26.52 -37.33 35.35
N TRP A 343 -26.31 -36.50 34.33
CA TRP A 343 -27.35 -36.10 33.38
C TRP A 343 -26.79 -35.89 31.98
N ARG A 344 -27.68 -35.67 31.01
CA ARG A 344 -27.36 -35.20 29.66
C ARG A 344 -27.75 -33.72 29.52
N PRO A 345 -27.05 -32.98 28.63
CA PRO A 345 -27.39 -31.58 28.37
C PRO A 345 -28.84 -31.38 27.88
N PRO A 346 -29.37 -30.15 27.97
CA PRO A 346 -30.65 -29.77 27.37
C PRO A 346 -30.72 -30.07 25.88
N VAL A 347 -31.92 -30.39 25.38
CA VAL A 347 -32.15 -30.57 23.94
C VAL A 347 -32.03 -29.24 23.19
N ASP A 348 -32.54 -28.17 23.79
CA ASP A 348 -32.36 -26.81 23.30
C ASP A 348 -31.53 -26.01 24.31
N MET A 349 -30.35 -25.56 23.88
CA MET A 349 -29.46 -24.73 24.70
C MET A 349 -29.83 -23.24 24.63
N GLY A 350 -30.90 -22.88 23.92
CA GLY A 350 -31.36 -21.51 23.73
C GLY A 350 -30.50 -20.72 22.74
N GLY A 351 -29.79 -21.40 21.84
CA GLY A 351 -28.90 -20.80 20.84
C GLY A 351 -27.51 -20.39 21.37
N ARG A 352 -27.13 -20.85 22.57
CA ARG A 352 -25.82 -20.61 23.19
C ARG A 352 -25.06 -21.91 23.40
N SER A 353 -23.74 -21.83 23.49
CA SER A 353 -22.86 -23.00 23.69
C SER A 353 -22.54 -23.23 25.17
N GLU A 354 -22.66 -22.17 25.95
CA GLU A 354 -22.38 -22.09 27.37
C GLU A 354 -23.67 -22.36 28.16
N VAL A 355 -23.70 -23.52 28.79
CA VAL A 355 -24.77 -23.91 29.72
C VAL A 355 -24.10 -24.36 31.01
N TRP A 356 -24.56 -23.79 32.11
CA TRP A 356 -24.16 -24.16 33.46
C TRP A 356 -25.35 -24.82 34.17
N TYR A 357 -25.05 -25.67 35.14
CA TYR A 357 -26.06 -26.36 35.91
C TYR A 357 -26.07 -25.89 37.36
N GLY A 358 -27.27 -25.85 37.93
CA GLY A 358 -27.52 -25.62 39.35
C GLY A 358 -28.30 -26.78 39.94
N VAL A 359 -27.99 -27.15 41.18
CA VAL A 359 -28.63 -28.27 41.86
C VAL A 359 -29.36 -27.80 43.11
N VAL A 360 -30.66 -28.05 43.13
CA VAL A 360 -31.55 -27.78 44.26
C VAL A 360 -31.82 -29.08 45.00
N CYS A 361 -31.51 -29.11 46.30
CA CYS A 361 -31.65 -30.27 47.16
C CYS A 361 -32.76 -30.05 48.19
N ARG A 362 -33.69 -31.00 48.28
CA ARG A 362 -34.77 -31.04 49.27
C ARG A 362 -34.88 -32.39 49.94
N ILE A 363 -35.33 -32.41 51.19
CA ILE A 363 -35.62 -33.61 51.99
C ILE A 363 -37.13 -33.80 52.03
N CYS A 364 -37.61 -34.98 51.65
CA CYS A 364 -39.04 -35.30 51.57
C CYS A 364 -39.43 -36.47 52.50
N PRO A 365 -40.67 -36.52 53.00
CA PRO A 365 -41.10 -37.55 53.97
C PRO A 365 -41.21 -38.96 53.37
N SER A 366 -41.42 -39.09 52.06
CA SER A 366 -41.61 -40.38 51.38
C SER A 366 -41.16 -40.32 49.92
N ALA A 367 -40.73 -41.47 49.38
CA ALA A 367 -40.36 -41.66 47.97
C ALA A 367 -41.54 -41.54 46.99
N THR A 368 -42.79 -41.69 47.47
CA THR A 368 -44.01 -41.63 46.66
C THR A 368 -44.68 -40.25 46.63
N PHE A 369 -44.12 -39.26 47.35
CA PHE A 369 -44.74 -37.94 47.49
C PHE A 369 -44.30 -36.97 46.38
N THR A 370 -45.26 -36.45 45.61
CA THR A 370 -45.02 -35.59 44.43
C THR A 370 -45.30 -34.09 44.67
N ALA A 371 -45.75 -33.69 45.87
CA ALA A 371 -46.03 -32.30 46.20
C ALA A 371 -44.78 -31.58 46.77
N PRO A 372 -44.19 -30.58 46.07
CA PRO A 372 -42.92 -29.96 46.47
C PRO A 372 -43.00 -29.06 47.72
N GLY A 373 -44.21 -28.69 48.15
CA GLY A 373 -44.45 -27.73 49.23
C GLY A 373 -44.27 -28.28 50.65
N ALA A 374 -44.17 -29.60 50.81
CA ALA A 374 -43.99 -30.27 52.11
C ALA A 374 -42.54 -30.78 52.33
N CYS A 375 -41.64 -30.56 51.37
CA CYS A 375 -40.24 -30.93 51.50
C CYS A 375 -39.42 -29.76 52.06
N SER A 376 -38.54 -30.03 53.01
CA SER A 376 -37.61 -29.03 53.57
C SER A 376 -36.35 -28.92 52.72
N TRP A 377 -35.66 -27.78 52.79
CA TRP A 377 -34.34 -27.64 52.17
C TRP A 377 -33.33 -28.57 52.84
N CYS A 378 -32.38 -29.09 52.08
CA CYS A 378 -31.24 -29.81 52.65
C CYS A 378 -30.46 -28.88 53.60
N GLY A 379 -30.02 -29.39 54.75
CA GLY A 379 -29.21 -28.61 55.70
C GLY A 379 -27.78 -28.37 55.21
N GLU A 380 -27.08 -27.41 55.81
CA GLU A 380 -25.71 -27.00 55.45
C GLU A 380 -24.66 -28.12 55.52
N ALA A 381 -24.98 -29.24 56.19
CA ALA A 381 -24.10 -30.40 56.28
C ALA A 381 -23.91 -31.11 54.93
N VAL A 382 -24.87 -31.01 54.00
CA VAL A 382 -24.78 -31.65 52.67
C VAL A 382 -23.86 -30.83 51.77
N THR A 383 -22.77 -31.44 51.32
CA THR A 383 -21.76 -30.78 50.47
C THR A 383 -21.83 -31.29 49.03
N PHE A 384 -21.59 -30.40 48.06
CA PHE A 384 -21.62 -30.71 46.63
C PHE A 384 -20.22 -30.61 46.04
N THR A 385 -19.81 -31.64 45.32
CA THR A 385 -18.50 -31.73 44.68
C THR A 385 -18.69 -31.86 43.17
N PRO A 386 -18.17 -30.93 42.33
CA PRO A 386 -17.27 -29.82 42.66
C PRO A 386 -17.94 -28.57 43.25
N SER A 387 -19.20 -28.29 42.91
CA SER A 387 -19.97 -27.14 43.42
C SER A 387 -21.48 -27.40 43.31
N GLN A 388 -22.31 -26.58 43.95
CA GLN A 388 -23.77 -26.66 43.87
C GLN A 388 -24.35 -25.88 42.67
N THR A 389 -23.70 -24.78 42.28
CA THR A 389 -24.09 -23.91 41.17
C THR A 389 -22.89 -23.67 40.25
N GLY A 390 -23.15 -23.20 39.01
CA GLY A 390 -22.09 -22.93 38.03
C GLY A 390 -21.38 -24.21 37.54
N ILE A 391 -22.05 -25.36 37.64
CA ILE A 391 -21.45 -26.64 37.29
C ILE A 391 -21.35 -26.72 35.76
N LYS A 392 -20.13 -26.89 35.23
CA LYS A 392 -19.88 -26.98 33.77
C LYS A 392 -19.99 -28.40 33.23
N GLN A 393 -19.79 -29.38 34.10
CA GLN A 393 -19.86 -30.80 33.80
C GLN A 393 -21.27 -31.36 34.06
N THR A 394 -21.55 -32.55 33.54
CA THR A 394 -22.84 -33.22 33.75
C THR A 394 -22.81 -34.26 34.87
N LYS A 395 -21.96 -34.06 35.87
CA LYS A 395 -21.82 -34.89 37.08
C LYS A 395 -21.69 -34.00 38.32
N VAL A 396 -22.37 -34.34 39.40
CA VAL A 396 -22.09 -33.79 40.75
C VAL A 396 -22.21 -34.90 41.79
N THR A 397 -21.35 -34.89 42.81
CA THR A 397 -21.41 -35.84 43.92
C THR A 397 -21.88 -35.12 45.19
N LEU A 398 -22.93 -35.65 45.83
CA LEU A 398 -23.50 -35.19 47.08
C LEU A 398 -22.93 -36.04 48.24
N ASN A 399 -22.30 -35.40 49.21
CA ASN A 399 -21.71 -36.07 50.38
C ASN A 399 -22.43 -35.68 51.67
N ASN A 400 -22.13 -36.39 52.77
CA ASN A 400 -22.70 -36.17 54.11
C ASN A 400 -24.24 -36.27 54.13
N LEU A 401 -24.78 -37.23 53.38
CA LEU A 401 -26.22 -37.50 53.34
C LEU A 401 -26.66 -38.24 54.61
N LEU A 402 -27.82 -37.88 55.14
CA LEU A 402 -28.44 -38.55 56.27
C LEU A 402 -28.95 -39.92 55.82
N THR A 403 -28.73 -40.96 56.63
CA THR A 403 -29.19 -42.32 56.34
C THR A 403 -30.71 -42.47 56.53
N ARG A 404 -31.36 -43.32 55.75
CA ARG A 404 -32.83 -43.55 55.75
C ARG A 404 -33.67 -42.32 55.40
N VAL A 405 -33.09 -41.33 54.73
CA VAL A 405 -33.79 -40.12 54.28
C VAL A 405 -34.03 -40.16 52.77
N THR A 406 -35.17 -39.61 52.33
CA THR A 406 -35.49 -39.45 50.90
C THR A 406 -35.15 -38.03 50.45
N TYR A 407 -34.28 -37.94 49.45
CA TYR A 407 -33.85 -36.68 48.83
C TYR A 407 -34.56 -36.49 47.48
N LEU A 408 -35.06 -35.27 47.25
CA LEU A 408 -35.56 -34.80 45.96
C LEU A 408 -34.56 -33.78 45.42
N ILE A 409 -33.96 -34.10 44.28
CA ILE A 409 -32.99 -33.25 43.62
C ILE A 409 -33.58 -32.69 42.34
N GLN A 410 -33.43 -31.38 42.12
CA GLN A 410 -33.76 -30.72 40.86
C GLN A 410 -32.49 -30.18 40.22
N VAL A 411 -32.22 -30.61 38.99
CA VAL A 411 -31.09 -30.11 38.20
C VAL A 411 -31.62 -29.06 37.23
N GLN A 412 -31.19 -27.82 37.40
CA GLN A 412 -31.53 -26.66 36.58
C GLN A 412 -30.46 -26.43 35.52
N ALA A 413 -30.88 -26.05 34.31
CA ALA A 413 -29.98 -25.54 33.28
C ALA A 413 -30.12 -24.01 33.19
N VAL A 414 -28.98 -23.32 33.17
CA VAL A 414 -28.91 -21.85 33.05
C VAL A 414 -27.85 -21.45 32.03
N ASN A 415 -28.09 -20.35 31.34
CA ASN A 415 -27.09 -19.66 30.52
C ASN A 415 -27.06 -18.17 30.89
N ASP A 416 -26.25 -17.37 30.20
CA ASP A 416 -26.05 -15.95 30.53
C ASP A 416 -27.31 -15.09 30.35
N VAL A 417 -28.29 -15.54 29.57
CA VAL A 417 -29.57 -14.85 29.38
C VAL A 417 -30.67 -15.35 30.29
N SER A 418 -30.48 -16.47 31.00
CA SER A 418 -31.48 -17.01 31.94
C SER A 418 -31.86 -16.02 33.05
N ALA A 419 -30.93 -15.15 33.47
CA ALA A 419 -31.21 -14.12 34.48
C ALA A 419 -32.12 -12.98 33.97
N LEU A 420 -32.22 -12.79 32.65
CA LEU A 420 -33.06 -11.77 32.01
C LEU A 420 -34.48 -12.28 31.73
N SER A 421 -34.69 -13.60 31.81
CA SER A 421 -35.99 -14.22 31.64
C SER A 421 -36.89 -13.96 32.86
N PRO A 422 -38.17 -13.57 32.66
CA PRO A 422 -39.13 -13.43 33.74
C PRO A 422 -39.58 -14.79 34.31
N PHE A 423 -39.24 -15.90 33.62
CA PHE A 423 -39.57 -17.26 34.04
C PHE A 423 -38.36 -17.93 34.71
N PRO A 424 -38.59 -18.77 35.76
CA PRO A 424 -37.52 -19.48 36.44
C PRO A 424 -36.81 -20.50 35.51
N PRO A 425 -35.55 -20.86 35.81
CA PRO A 425 -34.81 -21.86 35.06
C PRO A 425 -35.54 -23.20 34.98
N GLN A 426 -35.53 -23.81 33.80
CA GLN A 426 -36.13 -25.11 33.56
C GLN A 426 -35.30 -26.21 34.26
N PHE A 427 -35.98 -27.21 34.83
CA PHE A 427 -35.33 -28.25 35.62
C PHE A 427 -35.90 -29.64 35.38
N THR A 428 -35.11 -30.65 35.72
CA THR A 428 -35.55 -32.04 35.82
C THR A 428 -35.29 -32.55 37.23
N SER A 429 -36.28 -33.25 37.79
CA SER A 429 -36.20 -33.77 39.15
C SER A 429 -35.94 -35.27 39.18
N ILE A 430 -35.18 -35.72 40.18
CA ILE A 430 -34.99 -37.12 40.53
C ILE A 430 -35.03 -37.29 42.04
N ASN A 431 -35.53 -38.42 42.52
CA ASN A 431 -35.52 -38.75 43.94
C ASN A 431 -34.75 -40.05 44.22
N PHE A 432 -34.21 -40.14 45.43
CA PHE A 432 -33.56 -41.34 45.93
C PHE A 432 -33.64 -41.41 47.45
N THR A 433 -33.56 -42.62 47.99
CA THR A 433 -33.59 -42.88 49.44
C THR A 433 -32.29 -43.57 49.84
N THR A 434 -31.58 -42.98 50.80
CA THR A 434 -30.31 -43.52 51.35
C THR A 434 -30.57 -44.77 52.21
N SER A 435 -29.80 -45.86 52.04
CA SER A 435 -29.92 -47.12 52.82
C SER A 435 -29.03 -47.17 54.08
N GLN A 436 -29.01 -48.30 54.81
CA GLN A 436 -28.04 -48.59 55.88
C GLN A 436 -26.67 -48.97 55.28
N SER A 437 -25.56 -48.48 55.84
CA SER A 437 -24.18 -48.68 55.34
C SER A 437 -23.35 -49.66 56.17
N VAL A 438 -22.20 -50.11 55.65
CA VAL A 438 -21.22 -50.92 56.40
C VAL A 438 -20.55 -50.10 57.52
N PRO A 439 -19.98 -50.73 58.57
CA PRO A 439 -19.30 -50.01 59.66
C PRO A 439 -18.09 -49.20 59.17
N SER A 440 -17.73 -48.11 59.83
CA SER A 440 -16.47 -47.39 59.58
C SER A 440 -15.24 -48.24 59.95
N PRO A 441 -14.00 -47.84 59.56
CA PRO A 441 -12.80 -48.50 60.06
C PRO A 441 -12.73 -48.43 61.59
N VAL A 442 -12.12 -49.44 62.21
CA VAL A 442 -11.82 -49.45 63.65
C VAL A 442 -10.69 -48.44 63.92
N PRO A 443 -10.84 -47.52 64.89
CA PRO A 443 -9.96 -46.35 64.99
C PRO A 443 -8.57 -46.67 65.55
N SER A 444 -8.41 -47.75 66.34
CA SER A 444 -7.12 -48.14 66.93
C SER A 444 -7.06 -49.61 67.33
N LEU A 445 -5.84 -50.15 67.52
CA LEU A 445 -5.59 -51.49 68.02
C LEU A 445 -4.55 -51.44 69.16
N HIS A 446 -4.84 -52.10 70.27
CA HIS A 446 -4.02 -52.11 71.49
C HIS A 446 -3.49 -53.51 71.76
N GLN A 447 -2.22 -53.62 72.18
CA GLN A 447 -1.64 -54.88 72.62
C GLN A 447 -1.86 -55.07 74.12
N LEU A 448 -2.57 -56.12 74.51
CA LEU A 448 -2.84 -56.47 75.92
C LEU A 448 -1.73 -57.32 76.54
N SER A 449 -1.21 -58.29 75.80
CA SER A 449 -0.14 -59.18 76.27
C SER A 449 0.78 -59.58 75.12
N ARG A 450 2.01 -59.99 75.47
CA ARG A 450 3.01 -60.52 74.54
C ARG A 450 3.69 -61.73 75.16
N ALA A 451 3.83 -62.79 74.37
CA ALA A 451 4.61 -63.98 74.67
C ALA A 451 5.62 -64.23 73.53
N PRO A 452 6.53 -65.21 73.65
CA PRO A 452 7.43 -65.57 72.55
C PRO A 452 6.70 -66.11 71.32
N ASP A 453 5.54 -66.72 71.52
CA ASP A 453 4.76 -67.40 70.47
C ASP A 453 3.35 -66.85 70.28
N SER A 454 2.96 -65.79 70.99
CA SER A 454 1.60 -65.25 70.91
C SER A 454 1.51 -63.75 71.27
N ILE A 455 0.50 -63.09 70.72
CA ILE A 455 0.16 -61.69 70.99
C ILE A 455 -1.36 -61.56 71.18
N THR A 456 -1.80 -60.98 72.30
CA THR A 456 -3.22 -60.65 72.53
C THR A 456 -3.50 -59.18 72.21
N LEU A 457 -4.51 -58.92 71.40
CA LEU A 457 -4.89 -57.59 70.90
C LEU A 457 -6.33 -57.23 71.33
N SER A 458 -6.58 -55.95 71.54
CA SER A 458 -7.91 -55.38 71.81
C SER A 458 -8.16 -54.09 71.02
N TRP A 459 -9.41 -53.73 70.79
CA TRP A 459 -9.77 -52.52 70.04
C TRP A 459 -11.12 -51.95 70.48
N PRO A 460 -11.34 -50.63 70.34
CA PRO A 460 -12.66 -50.03 70.50
C PRO A 460 -13.59 -50.39 69.33
N GLN A 461 -14.90 -50.19 69.49
CA GLN A 461 -15.85 -50.29 68.37
C GLN A 461 -15.58 -49.19 67.30
N PRO A 462 -16.00 -49.37 66.04
CA PRO A 462 -15.91 -48.32 65.02
C PRO A 462 -16.65 -47.04 65.42
N ASP A 463 -16.11 -45.86 65.09
CA ASP A 463 -16.73 -44.56 65.39
C ASP A 463 -18.15 -44.43 64.82
N ARG A 464 -18.42 -45.08 63.68
CA ARG A 464 -19.74 -45.19 63.07
C ARG A 464 -20.07 -46.67 62.80
N PRO A 465 -20.69 -47.38 63.76
CA PRO A 465 -21.04 -48.79 63.61
C PRO A 465 -22.04 -49.05 62.47
N ASN A 466 -22.88 -48.06 62.15
CA ASN A 466 -23.90 -48.12 61.09
C ASN A 466 -24.85 -49.34 61.18
N GLY A 467 -24.99 -49.93 62.37
CA GLY A 467 -25.73 -51.15 62.69
C GLY A 467 -25.07 -51.89 63.85
N ASP A 468 -25.66 -53.02 64.27
CA ASP A 468 -25.07 -53.89 65.30
C ASP A 468 -23.84 -54.62 64.74
N ILE A 469 -22.75 -54.63 65.50
CA ILE A 469 -21.52 -55.33 65.11
C ILE A 469 -21.66 -56.81 65.46
N LEU A 470 -21.65 -57.65 64.43
CA LEU A 470 -21.82 -59.10 64.54
C LEU A 470 -20.48 -59.80 64.75
N GLU A 471 -19.41 -59.31 64.12
CA GLU A 471 -18.10 -59.98 64.10
C GLU A 471 -16.98 -58.99 63.74
N TYR A 472 -15.77 -59.26 64.21
CA TYR A 472 -14.54 -58.63 63.75
C TYR A 472 -13.64 -59.64 63.03
N GLN A 473 -13.00 -59.19 61.95
CA GLN A 473 -11.95 -59.94 61.26
C GLN A 473 -10.63 -59.22 61.42
N LEU A 474 -9.69 -59.86 62.12
CA LEU A 474 -8.31 -59.45 62.26
C LEU A 474 -7.46 -60.24 61.25
N ARG A 475 -6.68 -59.57 60.40
CA ARG A 475 -5.67 -60.23 59.57
C ARG A 475 -4.27 -59.84 60.00
N TYR A 476 -3.33 -60.78 59.86
CA TYR A 476 -1.93 -60.56 60.22
C TYR A 476 -0.96 -61.29 59.29
N TYR A 477 0.25 -60.74 59.14
CA TYR A 477 1.34 -61.31 58.35
C TYR A 477 2.70 -60.89 58.92
N ASP A 478 3.75 -61.66 58.64
CA ASP A 478 5.12 -61.28 59.01
C ASP A 478 5.56 -60.05 58.20
N LYS A 479 6.25 -59.09 58.82
CA LYS A 479 6.70 -57.86 58.16
C LYS A 479 7.61 -58.13 56.93
N GLY A 480 8.29 -59.27 56.87
CA GLY A 480 9.10 -59.70 55.73
C GLY A 480 8.31 -60.35 54.59
N SER A 481 7.01 -60.63 54.79
CA SER A 481 6.13 -61.26 53.81
C SER A 481 5.15 -60.25 53.20
N ASP A 482 4.62 -60.59 52.02
CA ASP A 482 3.65 -59.75 51.30
C ASP A 482 2.24 -59.82 51.94
N GLU A 483 1.42 -58.79 51.72
CA GLU A 483 0.06 -58.68 52.30
C GLU A 483 -0.84 -59.85 51.85
N ASP A 484 -0.56 -60.43 50.67
CA ASP A 484 -1.26 -61.60 50.14
C ASP A 484 -1.01 -62.89 50.94
N SER A 485 0.01 -62.92 51.80
CA SER A 485 0.29 -64.04 52.71
C SER A 485 -0.45 -63.93 54.07
N ALA A 486 -1.34 -62.96 54.22
CA ALA A 486 -2.02 -62.66 55.48
C ALA A 486 -2.98 -63.75 55.92
N VAL A 487 -2.85 -64.13 57.19
CA VAL A 487 -3.74 -65.06 57.89
C VAL A 487 -4.84 -64.27 58.59
N SER A 488 -6.09 -64.73 58.50
CA SER A 488 -7.24 -64.09 59.16
C SER A 488 -7.72 -64.86 60.39
N VAL A 489 -8.10 -64.14 61.42
CA VAL A 489 -8.71 -64.62 62.67
C VAL A 489 -9.99 -63.81 62.90
N PHE A 490 -11.05 -64.49 63.32
CA PHE A 490 -12.35 -63.88 63.57
C PHE A 490 -12.64 -63.84 65.07
N SER A 491 -13.32 -62.79 65.52
CA SER A 491 -13.73 -62.63 66.92
C SER A 491 -15.07 -61.92 67.01
N GLU A 492 -16.00 -62.47 67.79
CA GLU A 492 -17.28 -61.83 68.14
C GLU A 492 -17.11 -60.75 69.22
N THR A 493 -15.95 -60.71 69.87
CA THR A 493 -15.62 -59.75 70.92
C THR A 493 -14.49 -58.81 70.49
N ASN A 494 -14.33 -57.71 71.22
CA ASN A 494 -13.32 -56.69 70.95
C ASN A 494 -11.88 -57.09 71.35
N THR A 495 -11.60 -58.39 71.53
CA THR A 495 -10.30 -58.92 71.95
C THR A 495 -10.00 -60.25 71.24
N VAL A 496 -8.75 -60.47 70.83
CA VAL A 496 -8.32 -61.76 70.25
C VAL A 496 -6.87 -62.07 70.59
N THR A 497 -6.55 -63.37 70.77
CA THR A 497 -5.17 -63.84 70.96
C THR A 497 -4.71 -64.59 69.72
N VAL A 498 -3.63 -64.11 69.11
CA VAL A 498 -2.98 -64.75 67.96
C VAL A 498 -1.83 -65.61 68.47
N ASN A 499 -1.87 -66.91 68.21
CA ASN A 499 -0.91 -67.91 68.68
C ASN A 499 -0.01 -68.43 67.54
N TYR A 500 1.03 -69.19 67.89
CA TYR A 500 1.99 -69.82 66.97
C TYR A 500 2.82 -68.83 66.14
N LEU A 501 3.13 -67.68 66.72
CA LEU A 501 3.98 -66.66 66.12
C LEU A 501 5.46 -67.00 66.33
N ALA A 502 6.33 -66.55 65.42
CA ALA A 502 7.76 -66.74 65.55
C ALA A 502 8.33 -65.82 66.67
N PRO A 503 9.21 -66.32 67.57
CA PRO A 503 9.82 -65.50 68.62
C PRO A 503 10.73 -64.40 68.08
N GLY A 504 10.61 -63.19 68.63
CA GLY A 504 11.40 -62.02 68.21
C GLY A 504 11.03 -61.43 66.83
N SER A 505 9.96 -61.90 66.20
CA SER A 505 9.50 -61.43 64.87
C SER A 505 8.48 -60.29 64.96
N ILE A 506 8.46 -59.43 63.94
CA ILE A 506 7.52 -58.30 63.81
C ILE A 506 6.37 -58.71 62.90
N TYR A 507 5.14 -58.65 63.40
CA TYR A 507 3.92 -58.93 62.65
C TYR A 507 3.12 -57.65 62.41
N ALA A 508 2.56 -57.53 61.21
CA ALA A 508 1.61 -56.51 60.81
C ALA A 508 0.19 -56.98 61.10
N PHE A 509 -0.67 -56.11 61.64
CA PHE A 509 -2.05 -56.40 62.01
C PHE A 509 -3.01 -55.35 61.44
N GLN A 510 -4.15 -55.80 60.93
CA GLN A 510 -5.24 -54.95 60.44
C GLN A 510 -6.58 -55.56 60.83
N ILE A 511 -7.55 -54.72 61.21
CA ILE A 511 -8.86 -55.19 61.66
C ILE A 511 -10.02 -54.50 60.96
N ARG A 512 -11.12 -55.21 60.74
CA ARG A 512 -12.40 -54.66 60.28
C ARG A 512 -13.57 -55.26 61.05
N ALA A 513 -14.67 -54.50 61.13
CA ALA A 513 -15.91 -54.93 61.77
C ALA A 513 -16.96 -55.30 60.71
N ARG A 514 -17.91 -56.16 61.07
CA ARG A 514 -19.03 -56.61 60.23
C ARG A 514 -20.36 -56.30 60.89
N ASN A 515 -21.30 -55.76 60.12
CA ASN A 515 -22.72 -55.71 60.46
C ASN A 515 -23.54 -56.57 59.48
N GLU A 516 -24.88 -56.51 59.55
CA GLU A 516 -25.77 -57.25 58.63
C GLU A 516 -25.55 -56.95 57.15
N ARG A 517 -24.97 -55.78 56.81
CA ARG A 517 -24.70 -55.36 55.43
C ARG A 517 -23.35 -55.84 54.90
N GLY A 518 -22.41 -56.20 55.79
CA GLY A 518 -21.11 -56.74 55.42
C GLY A 518 -19.95 -56.14 56.21
N TYR A 519 -18.73 -56.44 55.76
CA TYR A 519 -17.52 -55.92 56.40
C TYR A 519 -17.26 -54.47 55.99
N GLY A 520 -16.92 -53.64 56.99
CA GLY A 520 -16.32 -52.33 56.78
C GLY A 520 -14.89 -52.43 56.24
N PRO A 521 -14.27 -51.30 55.87
CA PRO A 521 -12.86 -51.25 55.50
C PRO A 521 -11.93 -51.65 56.67
N TYR A 522 -10.74 -52.16 56.34
CA TYR A 522 -9.69 -52.46 57.32
C TYR A 522 -9.14 -51.18 57.96
N SER A 523 -8.72 -51.27 59.22
CA SER A 523 -7.93 -50.27 59.91
C SER A 523 -6.58 -50.06 59.23
N HIS A 524 -5.89 -48.97 59.59
CA HIS A 524 -4.48 -48.82 59.27
C HIS A 524 -3.65 -49.99 59.82
N THR A 525 -2.57 -50.34 59.13
CA THR A 525 -1.65 -51.41 59.53
C THR A 525 -0.87 -51.01 60.78
N ILE A 526 -0.92 -51.84 61.82
CA ILE A 526 -0.20 -51.65 63.08
C ILE A 526 0.76 -52.81 63.28
N TYR A 527 1.96 -52.54 63.78
CA TYR A 527 3.02 -53.54 63.95
C TYR A 527 3.23 -53.88 65.42
N PHE A 528 3.28 -55.18 65.75
CA PHE A 528 3.65 -55.67 67.08
C PHE A 528 4.77 -56.72 66.98
N THR A 529 5.55 -56.87 68.04
CA THR A 529 6.71 -57.78 68.08
C THR A 529 6.53 -58.81 69.20
N THR A 530 6.73 -60.09 68.90
CA THR A 530 6.75 -61.18 69.90
C THR A 530 7.98 -61.08 70.80
N LEU A 531 7.92 -61.69 71.99
CA LEU A 531 9.08 -61.74 72.88
C LEU A 531 10.20 -62.61 72.26
N ALA A 532 11.46 -62.21 72.46
CA ALA A 532 12.59 -63.09 72.15
C ALA A 532 12.76 -64.12 73.27
N LEU A 533 13.20 -65.35 72.94
CA LEU A 533 13.66 -66.29 73.96
C LEU A 533 14.87 -65.69 74.71
N GLU A 534 14.84 -65.72 76.05
CA GLU A 534 15.83 -65.03 76.88
C GLU A 534 17.27 -65.50 76.63
N GLY A 535 18.08 -64.57 76.15
CA GLY A 535 19.52 -64.68 75.98
C GLY A 535 20.18 -63.32 76.15
N SER A 536 20.26 -62.87 77.40
CA SER A 536 21.26 -61.96 77.98
C SER A 536 21.55 -60.59 77.32
N SER A 537 21.04 -59.57 78.00
CA SER A 537 21.81 -58.42 78.51
C SER A 537 22.02 -57.17 77.64
N LYS A 538 21.52 -56.09 78.25
CA LYS A 538 22.06 -54.73 78.37
C LYS A 538 21.93 -53.80 77.15
N GLN A 539 21.03 -52.82 77.21
CA GLN A 539 21.07 -51.55 77.99
C GLN A 539 21.38 -50.40 77.00
N ILE A 540 20.34 -49.80 76.40
CA ILE A 540 19.92 -48.39 76.63
C ILE A 540 20.87 -47.38 75.96
N GLN A 541 20.40 -46.56 75.00
CA GLN A 541 19.86 -45.22 75.30
C GLN A 541 19.30 -44.47 74.07
N ASN A 542 18.02 -44.09 74.18
CA ASN A 542 17.36 -42.83 73.82
C ASN A 542 17.49 -42.19 72.41
N ARG A 543 16.31 -42.11 71.78
CA ARG A 543 15.60 -40.92 71.26
C ARG A 543 16.39 -39.74 70.64
N LEU A 544 15.96 -39.42 69.41
CA LEU A 544 15.90 -38.07 68.79
C LEU A 544 15.72 -36.93 69.82
N PRO A 545 16.31 -35.72 69.63
CA PRO A 545 15.67 -34.75 68.72
C PRO A 545 16.52 -33.61 68.07
N LEU A 546 15.95 -33.07 66.97
CA LEU A 546 15.86 -31.67 66.50
C LEU A 546 17.08 -30.89 65.93
N LEU A 547 16.95 -30.64 64.62
CA LEU A 547 16.86 -29.32 63.93
C LEU A 547 18.11 -28.54 63.43
N VAL A 548 17.90 -28.06 62.19
CA VAL A 548 18.42 -26.89 61.47
C VAL A 548 19.72 -27.03 60.66
N GLY A 549 19.56 -27.01 59.33
CA GLY A 549 20.57 -26.46 58.44
C GLY A 549 20.54 -27.00 57.00
N SER A 550 19.60 -26.55 56.15
CA SER A 550 19.84 -26.22 54.72
C SER A 550 18.56 -26.08 53.88
N VAL A 551 17.80 -25.00 54.10
CA VAL A 551 16.75 -24.55 53.15
C VAL A 551 17.31 -23.59 52.08
N MET A 552 18.60 -23.24 52.09
CA MET A 552 19.14 -22.25 51.14
C MET A 552 19.64 -22.80 49.78
N GLY A 553 19.67 -24.11 49.57
CA GLY A 553 20.14 -24.67 48.28
C GLY A 553 19.05 -24.83 47.21
N GLY A 554 17.80 -25.10 47.63
CA GLY A 554 16.73 -25.51 46.71
C GLY A 554 16.10 -24.36 45.92
N ALA A 555 16.00 -23.17 46.53
CA ALA A 555 15.33 -22.03 45.90
C ALA A 555 16.12 -21.44 44.74
N ALA A 556 17.46 -21.42 44.81
CA ALA A 556 18.31 -20.92 43.73
C ALA A 556 18.30 -21.86 42.51
N PHE A 557 18.26 -23.17 42.74
CA PHE A 557 18.21 -24.16 41.66
C PHE A 557 16.85 -24.17 40.94
N LEU A 558 15.75 -23.99 41.68
CA LEU A 558 14.42 -23.85 41.09
C LEU A 558 14.25 -22.54 40.31
N LEU A 559 14.83 -21.42 40.76
CA LEU A 559 14.78 -20.16 40.02
C LEU A 559 15.57 -20.21 38.71
N VAL A 560 16.70 -20.93 38.67
CA VAL A 560 17.48 -21.13 37.43
C VAL A 560 16.74 -22.03 36.45
N ILE A 561 16.09 -23.10 36.92
CA ILE A 561 15.27 -23.97 36.06
C ILE A 561 14.04 -23.22 35.52
N VAL A 562 13.37 -22.43 36.36
CA VAL A 562 12.24 -21.59 35.91
C VAL A 562 12.72 -20.53 34.91
N ALA A 563 13.87 -19.90 35.11
CA ALA A 563 14.44 -18.96 34.14
C ALA A 563 14.79 -19.63 32.80
N ILE A 564 15.35 -20.85 32.82
CA ILE A 564 15.64 -21.63 31.61
C ILE A 564 14.35 -22.02 30.90
N VAL A 565 13.32 -22.46 31.62
CA VAL A 565 12.00 -22.80 31.06
C VAL A 565 11.31 -21.56 30.50
N VAL A 566 11.38 -20.41 31.18
CA VAL A 566 10.84 -19.13 30.70
C VAL A 566 11.57 -18.68 29.43
N VAL A 567 12.90 -18.80 29.36
CA VAL A 567 13.67 -18.50 28.14
C VAL A 567 13.34 -19.48 27.01
N PHE A 568 13.12 -20.77 27.33
CA PHE A 568 12.77 -21.79 26.33
C PHE A 568 11.33 -21.61 25.81
N VAL A 569 10.39 -21.21 26.67
CA VAL A 569 9.00 -20.92 26.31
C VAL A 569 8.86 -19.57 25.60
N PHE A 570 9.65 -18.55 25.97
CA PHE A 570 9.72 -17.29 25.21
C PHE A 570 10.42 -17.48 23.86
N ARG A 571 11.42 -18.36 23.76
CA ARG A 571 12.00 -18.78 22.47
C ARG A 571 11.04 -19.65 21.65
N SER A 572 10.21 -20.48 22.27
CA SER A 572 9.22 -21.31 21.55
C SER A 572 7.98 -20.52 21.14
N LYS A 573 7.66 -19.41 21.82
CA LYS A 573 6.63 -18.43 21.41
C LYS A 573 7.14 -17.39 20.41
N ARG A 574 8.46 -17.20 20.26
CA ARG A 574 9.06 -16.62 19.06
C ARG A 574 9.07 -17.70 17.97
N ARG A 575 7.88 -18.01 17.46
CA ARG A 575 7.71 -18.84 16.27
C ARG A 575 8.13 -17.99 15.07
N GLU A 576 9.44 -17.80 14.91
CA GLU A 576 10.01 -17.45 13.61
C GLU A 576 9.59 -18.56 12.63
N SER A 577 9.06 -18.16 11.48
CA SER A 577 8.58 -19.07 10.45
C SER A 577 9.67 -20.12 10.12
N PRO A 578 9.33 -21.42 10.02
CA PRO A 578 10.27 -22.49 9.64
C PRO A 578 10.92 -22.28 8.25
N TYR A 579 10.44 -21.29 7.49
CA TYR A 579 10.96 -20.90 6.19
C TYR A 579 12.26 -20.07 6.29
N SER A 580 12.37 -19.18 7.28
CA SER A 580 13.52 -18.30 7.49
C SER A 580 14.82 -19.08 7.72
N ASP A 581 14.73 -20.18 8.47
CA ASP A 581 15.86 -21.02 8.85
C ASP A 581 16.37 -21.92 7.71
N ARG A 582 15.54 -22.20 6.68
CA ARG A 582 15.99 -22.85 5.43
C ARG A 582 16.69 -21.87 4.50
N LEU A 583 16.28 -20.60 4.48
CA LEU A 583 16.91 -19.54 3.69
C LEU A 583 18.25 -19.11 4.30
N GLN A 584 18.33 -19.01 5.64
CA GLN A 584 19.57 -18.70 6.36
C GLN A 584 20.66 -19.77 6.14
N ARG A 585 20.26 -21.05 6.02
CA ARG A 585 21.19 -22.16 5.66
C ARG A 585 21.68 -22.09 4.21
N TYR A 586 20.91 -21.49 3.29
CA TYR A 586 21.36 -21.20 1.91
C TYR A 586 22.31 -19.98 1.86
N ILE A 587 22.11 -18.99 2.75
CA ILE A 587 22.91 -17.76 2.84
C ILE A 587 24.33 -18.01 3.40
N SER A 588 24.52 -19.06 4.20
CA SER A 588 25.81 -19.33 4.86
C SER A 588 26.87 -20.01 4.00
N HIS A 589 26.53 -20.58 2.83
CA HIS A 589 27.46 -21.43 2.09
C HIS A 589 28.29 -20.75 0.99
N LYS A 590 28.05 -19.47 0.67
CA LYS A 590 28.90 -18.70 -0.26
C LYS A 590 28.95 -17.22 0.11
N GLY A 591 30.01 -16.83 0.82
CA GLY A 591 30.53 -15.46 0.96
C GLY A 591 29.54 -14.29 0.83
N GLY A 592 28.91 -13.90 1.94
CA GLY A 592 28.68 -12.49 2.31
C GLY A 592 27.82 -11.57 1.42
N VAL A 593 27.24 -12.00 0.29
CA VAL A 593 26.39 -11.12 -0.54
C VAL A 593 24.92 -11.26 -0.13
N LYS A 594 24.34 -10.17 0.40
CA LYS A 594 22.90 -10.05 0.69
C LYS A 594 22.11 -10.01 -0.63
N TYR A 595 21.44 -11.10 -0.99
CA TYR A 595 20.59 -11.16 -2.19
C TYR A 595 19.27 -10.41 -1.97
N TYR A 596 18.73 -9.77 -3.03
CA TYR A 596 17.39 -9.18 -2.99
C TYR A 596 16.33 -10.29 -2.82
N VAL A 597 15.34 -10.03 -1.95
CA VAL A 597 14.19 -10.91 -1.72
C VAL A 597 12.96 -10.23 -2.30
N ASP A 598 12.25 -10.88 -3.23
CA ASP A 598 11.03 -10.31 -3.80
C ASP A 598 9.91 -10.27 -2.75
N PRO A 599 9.36 -9.09 -2.38
CA PRO A 599 8.24 -9.02 -1.46
C PRO A 599 7.02 -9.84 -1.91
N SER A 600 6.89 -10.15 -3.20
CA SER A 600 5.82 -11.02 -3.70
C SER A 600 5.97 -12.49 -3.31
N THR A 601 7.04 -12.91 -2.63
CA THR A 601 7.15 -14.27 -2.06
C THR A 601 6.43 -14.43 -0.73
N TYR A 602 5.97 -13.33 -0.13
CA TYR A 602 5.16 -13.34 1.08
C TYR A 602 3.67 -13.44 0.69
N GLU A 603 2.88 -14.22 1.45
CA GLU A 603 1.43 -14.29 1.25
C GLU A 603 0.75 -12.95 1.62
N ASP A 604 1.31 -12.21 2.58
CA ASP A 604 0.92 -10.84 2.95
C ASP A 604 2.10 -9.86 2.74
N PRO A 605 2.00 -8.87 1.84
CA PRO A 605 3.03 -7.85 1.62
C PRO A 605 3.36 -7.03 2.88
N SER A 606 2.44 -6.96 3.84
CA SER A 606 2.65 -6.29 5.11
C SER A 606 3.69 -7.00 5.98
N GLU A 607 3.92 -8.30 5.77
CA GLU A 607 4.98 -9.06 6.45
C GLU A 607 6.37 -8.70 5.91
N ALA A 608 6.51 -8.56 4.59
CA ALA A 608 7.76 -8.13 3.96
C ALA A 608 8.18 -6.73 4.47
N VAL A 609 7.21 -5.83 4.66
CA VAL A 609 7.46 -4.50 5.21
C VAL A 609 7.92 -4.56 6.66
N LYS A 610 7.34 -5.43 7.49
CA LYS A 610 7.79 -5.62 8.88
C LYS A 610 9.23 -6.13 8.97
N GLU A 611 9.69 -6.87 7.96
CA GLU A 611 11.06 -7.40 7.90
C GLU A 611 12.08 -6.36 7.39
N PHE A 612 11.72 -5.57 6.37
CA PHE A 612 12.67 -4.71 5.67
C PHE A 612 12.52 -3.20 5.95
N ALA A 613 11.42 -2.75 6.56
CA ALA A 613 11.19 -1.34 6.86
C ALA A 613 11.06 -1.09 8.37
N ARG A 614 11.52 0.09 8.80
CA ARG A 614 11.36 0.55 10.19
C ARG A 614 9.99 1.20 10.37
N GLU A 615 9.21 0.73 11.34
CA GLU A 615 7.98 1.42 11.78
C GLU A 615 8.35 2.73 12.49
N ILE A 616 7.71 3.83 12.07
CA ILE A 616 7.86 5.17 12.63
C ILE A 616 6.63 5.48 13.48
N ASP A 617 6.86 5.94 14.70
CA ASP A 617 5.80 6.52 15.52
C ASP A 617 5.32 7.86 14.89
N PRO A 618 4.01 8.04 14.61
CA PRO A 618 3.48 9.28 14.04
C PRO A 618 3.84 10.54 14.82
N SER A 619 4.05 10.45 16.14
CA SER A 619 4.45 11.60 16.98
C SER A 619 5.84 12.16 16.64
N HIS A 620 6.69 11.35 16.01
CA HIS A 620 8.03 11.74 15.57
C HIS A 620 8.06 12.29 14.13
N LEU A 621 6.93 12.29 13.44
CA LEU A 621 6.77 12.74 12.07
C LEU A 621 5.88 13.98 12.01
N LYS A 622 6.43 15.11 11.57
CA LYS A 622 5.67 16.33 11.31
C LYS A 622 5.50 16.51 9.82
N ILE A 623 4.27 16.36 9.31
CA ILE A 623 3.93 16.63 7.91
C ILE A 623 3.75 18.15 7.74
N GLU A 624 4.38 18.71 6.72
CA GLU A 624 4.34 20.15 6.40
C GLU A 624 3.39 20.39 5.21
N GLU A 625 3.93 20.56 4.00
CA GLU A 625 3.19 20.92 2.78
C GLU A 625 3.12 19.75 1.80
N VAL A 626 2.10 19.75 0.94
CA VAL A 626 1.93 18.74 -0.12
C VAL A 626 2.73 19.20 -1.33
N ILE A 627 3.65 18.34 -1.79
CA ILE A 627 4.59 18.65 -2.88
C ILE A 627 4.22 17.97 -4.19
N GLY A 628 3.32 16.98 -4.17
CA GLY A 628 2.90 16.30 -5.38
C GLY A 628 1.82 15.24 -5.15
N ALA A 629 1.28 14.73 -6.26
CA ALA A 629 0.38 13.59 -6.28
C ALA A 629 1.11 12.36 -6.83
N ALA A 630 1.00 11.23 -6.14
CA ALA A 630 1.50 9.93 -6.57
C ALA A 630 0.35 8.99 -6.97
N GLN A 631 0.70 7.88 -7.62
CA GLN A 631 -0.24 6.86 -8.09
C GLN A 631 -1.24 6.38 -7.01
N PHE A 632 -0.79 6.28 -5.77
CA PHE A 632 -1.55 5.70 -4.66
C PHE A 632 -2.01 6.75 -3.64
N GLY A 633 -1.64 8.01 -3.78
CA GLY A 633 -1.52 8.87 -2.61
C GLY A 633 -0.99 10.26 -2.89
N GLU A 634 -0.94 11.11 -1.88
CA GLU A 634 -0.21 12.37 -1.97
C GLU A 634 1.23 12.18 -1.50
N VAL A 635 2.12 13.05 -1.97
CA VAL A 635 3.48 13.18 -1.45
C VAL A 635 3.58 14.54 -0.78
N SER A 636 3.99 14.53 0.49
CA SER A 636 4.12 15.72 1.30
C SER A 636 5.54 15.86 1.81
N ARG A 637 6.05 17.08 1.86
CA ARG A 637 7.27 17.39 2.61
C ARG A 637 6.97 17.29 4.10
N GLY A 638 7.92 16.78 4.86
CA GLY A 638 7.81 16.70 6.30
C GLY A 638 9.17 16.74 6.99
N ARG A 639 9.13 16.73 8.32
CA ARG A 639 10.29 16.58 9.19
C ARG A 639 10.14 15.36 10.05
N TYR A 640 11.18 14.53 10.05
CA TYR A 640 11.23 13.33 10.86
C TYR A 640 12.34 13.48 11.90
N ARG A 641 12.03 13.17 13.16
CA ARG A 641 12.99 13.16 14.26
C ARG A 641 13.25 11.73 14.73
N PRO A 642 14.29 11.06 14.22
CA PRO A 642 14.66 9.73 14.70
C PRO A 642 15.17 9.80 16.14
N LEU A 643 14.88 8.76 16.92
CA LEU A 643 15.39 8.63 18.30
C LEU A 643 16.93 8.74 18.32
N GLY A 644 17.44 9.70 19.11
CA GLY A 644 18.89 9.92 19.27
C GLY A 644 19.60 10.54 18.06
N ARG A 645 18.88 11.01 17.03
CA ARG A 645 19.46 11.68 15.86
C ARG A 645 18.83 13.06 15.65
N ARG A 646 19.50 13.89 14.83
CA ARG A 646 18.98 15.19 14.40
C ARG A 646 17.75 15.01 13.51
N GLU A 647 16.88 16.02 13.55
CA GLU A 647 15.74 16.16 12.64
C GLU A 647 16.22 16.20 11.18
N VAL A 648 15.54 15.47 10.30
CA VAL A 648 15.82 15.38 8.87
C VAL A 648 14.59 15.71 8.05
N LEU A 649 14.79 16.29 6.87
CA LEU A 649 13.73 16.52 5.90
C LEU A 649 13.38 15.21 5.20
N VAL A 650 12.09 14.95 5.05
CA VAL A 650 11.55 13.73 4.46
C VAL A 650 10.45 14.01 3.46
N ALA A 651 10.33 13.13 2.46
CA ALA A 651 9.15 13.03 1.61
C ALA A 651 8.24 11.92 2.16
N VAL A 652 6.99 12.27 2.44
CA VAL A 652 5.97 11.42 3.06
C VAL A 652 4.91 11.10 2.02
N LYS A 653 4.95 9.88 1.49
CA LYS A 653 3.92 9.37 0.59
C LYS A 653 2.80 8.78 1.43
N THR A 654 1.61 9.36 1.36
CA THR A 654 0.44 8.95 2.17
C THR A 654 -0.59 8.25 1.30
N LEU A 655 -0.95 7.01 1.66
CA LEU A 655 -1.94 6.22 0.94
C LEU A 655 -3.32 6.91 0.98
N ARG A 656 -3.96 7.03 -0.19
CA ARG A 656 -5.29 7.64 -0.34
C ARG A 656 -6.38 6.79 0.29
N TRP A 657 -7.48 7.41 0.68
CA TRP A 657 -8.63 6.71 1.27
C TRP A 657 -9.40 5.85 0.23
N GLY A 658 -10.04 4.78 0.71
CA GLY A 658 -10.93 3.93 -0.10
C GLY A 658 -10.22 3.02 -1.11
N VAL A 659 -8.92 2.77 -0.94
CA VAL A 659 -8.15 1.85 -1.77
C VAL A 659 -8.53 0.39 -1.49
N THR A 660 -8.49 -0.42 -2.54
CA THR A 660 -8.66 -1.87 -2.42
C THR A 660 -7.46 -2.51 -1.71
N ASP A 661 -7.65 -3.67 -1.07
CA ASP A 661 -6.54 -4.41 -0.44
C ASP A 661 -5.40 -4.71 -1.43
N ARG A 662 -5.73 -4.88 -2.71
CA ARG A 662 -4.76 -5.05 -3.79
C ARG A 662 -3.92 -3.79 -4.05
N GLU A 663 -4.53 -2.61 -4.05
CA GLU A 663 -3.79 -1.34 -4.21
C GLU A 663 -2.91 -1.06 -2.99
N LYS A 664 -3.42 -1.34 -1.78
CA LYS A 664 -2.65 -1.27 -0.54
C LYS A 664 -1.46 -2.23 -0.57
N ALA A 665 -1.65 -3.46 -1.02
CA ALA A 665 -0.57 -4.43 -1.22
C ALA A 665 0.53 -3.92 -2.17
N VAL A 666 0.16 -3.30 -3.29
CA VAL A 666 1.13 -2.71 -4.24
C VAL A 666 1.86 -1.53 -3.61
N PHE A 667 1.16 -0.66 -2.88
CA PHE A 667 1.77 0.45 -2.14
C PHE A 667 2.80 -0.06 -1.11
N MET A 668 2.43 -1.06 -0.30
CA MET A 668 3.32 -1.64 0.70
C MET A 668 4.51 -2.38 0.08
N THR A 669 4.34 -2.97 -1.11
CA THR A 669 5.43 -3.62 -1.84
C THR A 669 6.55 -2.64 -2.15
N GLU A 670 6.24 -1.40 -2.54
CA GLU A 670 7.24 -0.35 -2.81
C GLU A 670 8.13 -0.09 -1.58
N ALA A 671 7.54 0.01 -0.39
CA ALA A 671 8.30 0.15 0.86
C ALA A 671 9.15 -1.09 1.17
N GLY A 672 8.63 -2.29 0.94
CA GLY A 672 9.37 -3.54 1.12
C GLY A 672 10.57 -3.69 0.19
N VAL A 673 10.50 -3.12 -1.03
CA VAL A 673 11.62 -3.05 -1.96
C VAL A 673 12.65 -2.02 -1.50
N LEU A 674 12.21 -0.77 -1.25
CA LEU A 674 13.10 0.32 -0.82
C LEU A 674 13.85 -0.01 0.47
N GLY A 675 13.20 -0.69 1.43
CA GLY A 675 13.80 -1.07 2.71
C GLY A 675 14.99 -2.04 2.60
N GLN A 676 15.18 -2.69 1.45
CA GLN A 676 16.30 -3.60 1.20
C GLN A 676 17.54 -2.89 0.63
N PHE A 677 17.43 -1.61 0.27
CA PHE A 677 18.50 -0.87 -0.40
C PHE A 677 19.09 0.23 0.49
N ASP A 678 20.42 0.32 0.48
CA ASP A 678 21.17 1.39 1.15
C ASP A 678 22.38 1.74 0.29
N HIS A 679 22.24 2.80 -0.52
CA HIS A 679 23.28 3.28 -1.43
C HIS A 679 23.10 4.79 -1.69
N PRO A 680 24.18 5.60 -1.79
CA PRO A 680 24.08 7.05 -1.95
C PRO A 680 23.32 7.52 -3.21
N ASN A 681 23.23 6.68 -4.25
CA ASN A 681 22.52 6.96 -5.50
C ASN A 681 21.24 6.12 -5.70
N VAL A 682 20.71 5.55 -4.62
CA VAL A 682 19.37 4.92 -4.61
C VAL A 682 18.55 5.62 -3.52
N LEU A 683 17.28 5.93 -3.80
CA LEU A 683 16.43 6.65 -2.85
C LEU A 683 16.29 5.86 -1.55
N LYS A 684 16.59 6.51 -0.42
CA LYS A 684 16.58 5.88 0.89
C LYS A 684 15.20 5.91 1.54
N LEU A 685 14.78 4.76 2.06
CA LEU A 685 13.64 4.65 2.98
C LEU A 685 14.06 5.00 4.40
N GLU A 686 13.42 6.00 5.00
CA GLU A 686 13.59 6.32 6.43
C GLU A 686 12.66 5.47 7.31
N GLY A 687 11.49 5.09 6.80
CA GLY A 687 10.59 4.15 7.46
C GLY A 687 9.17 4.19 6.91
N VAL A 688 8.26 3.53 7.61
CA VAL A 688 6.85 3.43 7.27
C VAL A 688 5.98 3.73 8.48
N VAL A 689 4.73 4.12 8.24
CA VAL A 689 3.67 4.13 9.27
C VAL A 689 2.61 3.15 8.80
N THR A 690 2.44 2.04 9.50
CA THR A 690 1.50 0.98 9.13
C THR A 690 0.50 0.65 10.25
N HIS A 691 0.84 0.92 11.50
CA HIS A 691 -0.04 0.64 12.64
C HIS A 691 -1.18 1.65 12.78
N ASN A 692 -0.99 2.88 12.27
CA ASN A 692 -1.96 3.98 12.38
C ASN A 692 -2.30 4.51 10.99
N PRO A 693 -3.46 4.14 10.41
CA PRO A 693 -3.91 4.67 9.13
C PRO A 693 -4.02 6.21 9.12
N PRO A 694 -3.83 6.86 7.96
CA PRO A 694 -3.44 6.27 6.67
C PRO A 694 -2.00 5.76 6.68
N GLU A 695 -1.74 4.69 5.92
CA GLU A 695 -0.42 4.13 5.72
C GLU A 695 0.50 5.14 5.02
N ARG A 696 1.76 5.22 5.46
CA ARG A 696 2.73 6.18 4.92
C ARG A 696 4.07 5.52 4.63
N ILE A 697 4.71 5.95 3.54
CA ILE A 697 6.09 5.61 3.18
C ILE A 697 6.92 6.88 3.31
N ILE A 698 7.95 6.85 4.15
CA ILE A 698 8.77 8.01 4.47
C ILE A 698 10.14 7.78 3.86
N THR A 699 10.50 8.62 2.91
CA THR A 699 11.80 8.62 2.21
C THR A 699 12.56 9.91 2.50
N GLU A 700 13.84 9.94 2.19
CA GLU A 700 14.58 11.21 2.21
C GLU A 700 13.97 12.23 1.24
N PHE A 701 13.99 13.51 1.63
CA PHE A 701 13.50 14.59 0.77
C PHE A 701 14.56 14.99 -0.27
N MET A 702 14.12 15.14 -1.53
CA MET A 702 14.98 15.50 -2.67
C MET A 702 14.54 16.88 -3.18
N GLU A 703 15.29 17.93 -2.84
CA GLU A 703 14.83 19.32 -2.92
C GLU A 703 14.55 19.80 -4.35
N ASN A 704 15.24 19.23 -5.34
CA ASN A 704 15.14 19.63 -6.75
C ASN A 704 14.18 18.73 -7.55
N GLY A 705 13.48 17.80 -6.89
CA GLY A 705 12.47 16.96 -7.53
C GLY A 705 13.02 16.02 -8.61
N PRO A 706 12.18 15.60 -9.58
CA PRO A 706 12.57 14.74 -10.70
C PRO A 706 13.59 15.38 -11.65
N LEU A 707 14.56 14.60 -12.11
CA LEU A 707 15.68 15.04 -12.91
C LEU A 707 15.25 15.63 -14.26
N ASP A 708 14.19 15.11 -14.88
CA ASP A 708 13.73 15.61 -16.19
C ASP A 708 13.15 17.04 -16.09
N ALA A 709 12.32 17.30 -15.08
CA ALA A 709 11.79 18.64 -14.80
C ALA A 709 12.92 19.60 -14.40
N PHE A 710 13.79 19.14 -13.50
CA PHE A 710 14.95 19.91 -13.05
C PHE A 710 15.87 20.33 -14.21
N LEU A 711 16.14 19.44 -15.17
CA LEU A 711 16.94 19.76 -16.35
C LEU A 711 16.27 20.81 -17.24
N ARG A 712 14.96 20.69 -17.51
CA ARG A 712 14.22 21.64 -18.35
C ARG A 712 14.15 23.04 -17.74
N GLU A 713 14.01 23.12 -16.42
CA GLU A 713 13.98 24.41 -15.70
C GLU A 713 15.35 25.12 -15.69
N ASN A 714 16.43 24.36 -15.92
CA ASN A 714 17.80 24.85 -15.87
C ASN A 714 18.53 24.62 -17.22
N GLU A 715 17.79 24.76 -18.33
CA GLU A 715 18.33 24.58 -19.69
C GLU A 715 19.60 25.40 -19.91
N ASP A 716 20.65 24.74 -20.42
CA ASP A 716 21.99 25.30 -20.68
C ASP A 716 22.74 25.91 -19.47
N GLN A 717 22.25 25.71 -18.24
CA GLN A 717 22.90 26.25 -17.03
C GLN A 717 23.99 25.33 -16.45
N PHE A 718 24.10 24.08 -16.92
CA PHE A 718 25.07 23.11 -16.41
C PHE A 718 26.24 22.92 -17.36
N SER A 719 27.44 22.81 -16.79
CA SER A 719 28.59 22.33 -17.55
C SER A 719 28.38 20.85 -17.92
N VAL A 720 28.95 20.45 -19.05
CA VAL A 720 28.97 19.04 -19.48
C VAL A 720 29.51 18.13 -18.37
N LEU A 721 30.50 18.57 -17.60
CA LEU A 721 31.06 17.79 -16.50
C LEU A 721 30.05 17.54 -15.37
N GLN A 722 29.21 18.53 -15.04
CA GLN A 722 28.12 18.36 -14.06
C GLN A 722 27.08 17.35 -14.58
N LEU A 723 26.70 17.44 -15.86
CA LEU A 723 25.79 16.47 -16.49
C LEU A 723 26.37 15.04 -16.47
N VAL A 724 27.66 14.88 -16.75
CA VAL A 724 28.36 13.59 -16.61
C VAL A 724 28.36 13.12 -15.17
N GLY A 725 28.53 14.02 -14.20
CA GLY A 725 28.43 13.72 -12.76
C GLY A 725 27.05 13.16 -12.37
N MET A 726 25.97 13.77 -12.87
CA MET A 726 24.59 13.29 -12.67
C MET A 726 24.40 11.88 -13.23
N VAL A 727 24.78 11.67 -14.50
CA VAL A 727 24.73 10.35 -15.18
C VAL A 727 25.53 9.30 -14.41
N ARG A 728 26.74 9.65 -13.96
CA ARG A 728 27.61 8.77 -13.18
C ARG A 728 26.99 8.38 -11.84
N GLY A 729 26.30 9.31 -11.18
CA GLY A 729 25.52 9.02 -9.99
C GLY A 729 24.43 7.97 -10.24
N VAL A 730 23.61 8.18 -11.28
CA VAL A 730 22.57 7.22 -11.68
C VAL A 730 23.17 5.84 -11.99
N GLY A 731 24.28 5.80 -12.75
CA GLY A 731 24.99 4.56 -13.08
C GLY A 731 25.47 3.81 -11.83
N ALA A 732 25.90 4.54 -10.79
CA ALA A 732 26.36 3.94 -9.53
C ALA A 732 25.20 3.26 -8.78
N GLY A 733 24.02 3.89 -8.77
CA GLY A 733 22.80 3.28 -8.24
C GLY A 733 22.39 2.03 -9.01
N MET A 734 22.43 2.07 -10.34
CA MET A 734 22.06 0.93 -11.18
C MET A 734 23.04 -0.25 -11.10
N ARG A 735 24.35 0.02 -10.96
CA ARG A 735 25.33 -1.03 -10.65
C ARG A 735 24.97 -1.74 -9.35
N TYR A 736 24.72 -0.98 -8.28
CA TYR A 736 24.34 -1.52 -6.98
C TYR A 736 23.09 -2.41 -7.06
N LEU A 737 22.06 -2.00 -7.82
CA LEU A 737 20.86 -2.81 -8.03
C LEU A 737 21.17 -4.09 -8.82
N SER A 738 21.98 -3.99 -9.88
CA SER A 738 22.37 -5.15 -10.70
C SER A 738 23.18 -6.18 -9.91
N GLU A 739 24.10 -5.76 -9.04
CA GLU A 739 24.87 -6.65 -8.15
C GLU A 739 23.98 -7.46 -7.20
N ARG A 740 22.76 -6.97 -6.93
CA ARG A 740 21.73 -7.66 -6.14
C ARG A 740 20.72 -8.45 -6.96
N ASN A 741 20.97 -8.62 -8.27
CA ASN A 741 20.06 -9.27 -9.23
C ASN A 741 18.68 -8.59 -9.31
N PHE A 742 18.64 -7.28 -9.09
CA PHE A 742 17.42 -6.48 -9.18
C PHE A 742 17.35 -5.76 -10.52
N VAL A 743 16.19 -5.83 -11.18
CA VAL A 743 15.92 -5.15 -12.46
C VAL A 743 14.87 -4.07 -12.25
N HIS A 744 15.21 -2.83 -12.58
CA HIS A 744 14.39 -1.64 -12.37
C HIS A 744 13.17 -1.61 -13.29
N ARG A 745 13.37 -1.87 -14.59
CA ARG A 745 12.34 -1.95 -15.67
C ARG A 745 11.69 -0.64 -16.10
N ASP A 746 11.80 0.41 -15.30
CA ASP A 746 11.35 1.75 -15.67
C ASP A 746 12.39 2.84 -15.37
N LEU A 747 13.63 2.63 -15.80
CA LEU A 747 14.68 3.64 -15.62
C LEU A 747 14.50 4.75 -16.67
N ALA A 748 14.27 5.98 -16.20
CA ALA A 748 14.13 7.19 -17.00
C ALA A 748 14.43 8.42 -16.14
N ALA A 749 14.72 9.58 -16.76
CA ALA A 749 15.03 10.80 -16.00
C ALA A 749 13.90 11.21 -15.01
N ARG A 750 12.62 11.01 -15.37
CA ARG A 750 11.47 11.25 -14.48
C ARG A 750 11.44 10.40 -13.20
N ASN A 751 12.16 9.27 -13.18
CA ASN A 751 12.24 8.34 -12.05
C ASN A 751 13.59 8.48 -11.30
N VAL A 752 14.35 9.53 -11.59
CA VAL A 752 15.55 9.92 -10.85
C VAL A 752 15.27 11.22 -10.12
N LEU A 753 15.54 11.26 -8.82
CA LEU A 753 15.37 12.47 -8.01
C LEU A 753 16.72 13.16 -7.76
N VAL A 754 16.68 14.48 -7.63
CA VAL A 754 17.87 15.33 -7.45
C VAL A 754 17.79 16.09 -6.14
N ASN A 755 18.87 16.07 -5.36
CA ASN A 755 18.96 16.86 -4.13
C ASN A 755 19.65 18.21 -4.35
N SER A 756 19.68 19.04 -3.31
CA SER A 756 20.32 20.36 -3.30
C SER A 756 21.80 20.38 -3.69
N ASN A 757 22.50 19.24 -3.59
CA ASN A 757 23.91 19.08 -3.96
C ASN A 757 24.10 18.45 -5.37
N LEU A 758 23.04 18.42 -6.20
CA LEU A 758 23.03 17.79 -7.53
C LEU A 758 23.29 16.27 -7.51
N VAL A 759 23.09 15.61 -6.37
CA VAL A 759 23.20 14.15 -6.28
C VAL A 759 21.92 13.53 -6.81
N CYS A 760 22.07 12.72 -7.86
CA CYS A 760 20.98 11.95 -8.46
C CYS A 760 20.79 10.61 -7.74
N LYS A 761 19.53 10.28 -7.43
CA LYS A 761 19.14 9.00 -6.82
C LYS A 761 18.04 8.32 -7.63
N VAL A 762 18.25 7.03 -7.90
CA VAL A 762 17.27 6.17 -8.58
C VAL A 762 16.08 5.93 -7.65
N SER A 763 14.85 6.07 -8.19
CA SER A 763 13.59 5.96 -7.46
C SER A 763 12.49 5.29 -8.31
N ASP A 764 11.30 5.15 -7.74
CA ASP A 764 10.10 4.55 -8.37
C ASP A 764 10.26 3.09 -8.83
N PHE A 765 10.09 2.19 -7.87
CA PHE A 765 10.19 0.74 -8.04
C PHE A 765 8.84 0.06 -8.31
N GLY A 766 7.79 0.82 -8.68
CA GLY A 766 6.41 0.33 -8.83
C GLY A 766 6.19 -0.75 -9.90
N LEU A 767 7.17 -0.98 -10.78
CA LEU A 767 7.16 -2.02 -11.82
C LEU A 767 8.25 -3.10 -11.62
N SER A 768 9.10 -2.97 -10.60
CA SER A 768 10.30 -3.79 -10.40
C SER A 768 10.00 -5.16 -9.77
N ARG A 769 10.73 -6.22 -10.16
CA ARG A 769 10.58 -7.61 -9.63
C ARG A 769 11.88 -8.44 -9.75
N LEU A 770 12.03 -9.49 -8.93
CA LEU A 770 13.18 -10.40 -8.88
C LEU A 770 13.32 -11.27 -10.16
N MET A 771 14.56 -11.58 -10.56
CA MET A 771 14.87 -12.55 -11.62
C MET A 771 14.71 -13.99 -11.14
N ARG A 772 13.96 -14.83 -11.88
CA ARG A 772 13.93 -16.30 -11.72
C ARG A 772 14.19 -16.95 -13.09
N GLY A 773 15.31 -17.64 -13.25
CA GLY A 773 15.67 -18.38 -14.46
C GLY A 773 16.74 -19.44 -14.18
N LEU A 774 16.61 -20.61 -14.82
CA LEU A 774 17.39 -21.85 -14.64
C LEU A 774 18.73 -21.88 -15.41
N ASP A 775 19.11 -20.80 -16.11
CA ASP A 775 20.36 -20.72 -16.87
C ASP A 775 21.45 -20.00 -16.08
N HIS A 776 22.51 -20.73 -15.74
CA HIS A 776 23.59 -20.30 -14.85
C HIS A 776 24.46 -19.13 -15.35
N ASN A 777 24.31 -18.68 -16.61
CA ASN A 777 25.16 -17.62 -17.18
C ASN A 777 24.45 -16.28 -17.47
N MET A 778 23.12 -16.19 -17.63
CA MET A 778 22.40 -14.92 -17.88
C MET A 778 20.90 -15.02 -17.50
N PRO A 779 20.50 -14.65 -16.27
CA PRO A 779 19.10 -14.77 -15.84
C PRO A 779 18.17 -13.81 -16.59
N THR A 780 17.01 -14.30 -17.04
CA THR A 780 15.94 -13.50 -17.66
C THR A 780 14.57 -13.76 -17.03
N TYR A 781 13.72 -12.73 -16.96
CA TYR A 781 12.34 -12.84 -16.51
C TYR A 781 11.34 -12.57 -17.65
N THR A 782 10.24 -13.34 -17.72
CA THR A 782 9.13 -13.16 -18.67
C THR A 782 7.90 -12.57 -17.95
N ALA A 783 7.42 -11.39 -18.35
CA ALA A 783 6.25 -10.74 -17.74
C ALA A 783 4.89 -11.26 -18.27
N SER A 784 3.84 -11.18 -17.44
CA SER A 784 2.45 -11.57 -17.78
C SER A 784 1.86 -10.70 -18.92
N LEU A 785 0.96 -11.26 -19.76
CA LEU A 785 0.21 -10.48 -20.75
C LEU A 785 -0.65 -9.41 -20.05
N GLY A 786 -0.46 -8.12 -20.43
CA GLY A 786 -1.30 -7.00 -19.96
C GLY A 786 -0.58 -5.86 -19.20
N SER A 787 0.72 -5.99 -18.87
CA SER A 787 1.47 -4.92 -18.19
C SER A 787 1.83 -3.74 -19.12
N LYS A 788 1.48 -2.51 -18.73
CA LYS A 788 1.93 -1.27 -19.39
C LYS A 788 3.46 -1.16 -19.29
N ILE A 789 4.13 -0.78 -20.39
CA ILE A 789 5.59 -0.58 -20.45
C ILE A 789 5.96 0.81 -20.97
N PRO A 790 7.07 1.40 -20.50
CA PRO A 790 7.57 2.70 -20.95
C PRO A 790 8.28 2.55 -22.31
N VAL A 791 7.50 2.42 -23.39
CA VAL A 791 7.98 1.99 -24.72
C VAL A 791 9.27 2.68 -25.18
N ARG A 792 9.41 4.00 -24.99
CA ARG A 792 10.56 4.78 -25.49
C ARG A 792 11.88 4.52 -24.76
N TRP A 793 11.83 3.96 -23.56
CA TRP A 793 13.01 3.59 -22.75
C TRP A 793 13.24 2.08 -22.73
N THR A 794 12.32 1.30 -23.30
CA THR A 794 12.32 -0.17 -23.21
C THR A 794 13.19 -0.77 -24.31
N ALA A 795 14.01 -1.75 -23.95
CA ALA A 795 14.84 -2.50 -24.89
C ALA A 795 14.01 -3.37 -25.87
N PRO A 796 14.50 -3.66 -27.09
CA PRO A 796 13.82 -4.47 -28.11
C PRO A 796 13.27 -5.79 -27.58
N GLU A 797 14.09 -6.56 -26.88
CA GLU A 797 13.73 -7.86 -26.31
C GLU A 797 12.66 -7.75 -25.21
N ALA A 798 12.62 -6.62 -24.52
CA ALA A 798 11.69 -6.38 -23.42
C ALA A 798 10.30 -5.97 -23.94
N PHE A 799 10.19 -5.20 -25.03
CA PHE A 799 8.89 -4.88 -25.60
C PHE A 799 8.35 -5.93 -26.58
N GLN A 800 9.22 -6.68 -27.28
CA GLN A 800 8.82 -7.76 -28.19
C GLN A 800 8.50 -9.07 -27.45
N HIS A 801 9.36 -9.45 -26.50
CA HIS A 801 9.30 -10.78 -25.87
C HIS A 801 9.06 -10.72 -24.36
N ARG A 802 8.88 -9.53 -23.79
CA ARG A 802 8.67 -9.32 -22.35
C ARG A 802 9.80 -9.88 -21.48
N LYS A 803 11.01 -9.96 -22.05
CA LYS A 803 12.23 -10.42 -21.37
C LYS A 803 12.98 -9.26 -20.75
N PHE A 804 13.05 -9.20 -19.42
CA PHE A 804 13.75 -8.16 -18.67
C PHE A 804 15.00 -8.73 -17.98
N SER A 805 16.08 -7.93 -17.96
CA SER A 805 17.38 -8.27 -17.35
C SER A 805 18.18 -6.99 -17.02
N SER A 806 19.34 -7.10 -16.36
CA SER A 806 20.24 -5.94 -16.19
C SER A 806 20.62 -5.29 -17.53
N ALA A 807 20.74 -6.08 -18.60
CA ALA A 807 21.05 -5.56 -19.94
C ALA A 807 19.90 -4.74 -20.56
N SER A 808 18.64 -5.00 -20.17
CA SER A 808 17.52 -4.14 -20.59
C SER A 808 17.53 -2.82 -19.82
N ASP A 809 17.96 -2.80 -18.55
CA ASP A 809 18.14 -1.55 -17.80
C ASP A 809 19.33 -0.74 -18.33
N VAL A 810 20.39 -1.38 -18.84
CA VAL A 810 21.49 -0.72 -19.56
C VAL A 810 20.98 0.04 -20.78
N TRP A 811 20.06 -0.54 -21.55
CA TRP A 811 19.43 0.15 -22.67
C TRP A 811 18.68 1.41 -22.20
N SER A 812 17.88 1.28 -21.15
CA SER A 812 17.15 2.39 -20.53
C SER A 812 18.11 3.47 -20.00
N PHE A 813 19.25 3.07 -19.43
CA PHE A 813 20.32 3.98 -19.00
C PHE A 813 20.92 4.75 -20.20
N GLY A 814 21.07 4.13 -21.36
CA GLY A 814 21.45 4.82 -22.60
C GLY A 814 20.47 5.92 -23.00
N VAL A 815 19.16 5.67 -22.89
CA VAL A 815 18.12 6.67 -23.15
C VAL A 815 18.15 7.78 -22.10
N LEU A 816 18.36 7.44 -20.83
CA LEU A 816 18.52 8.42 -19.76
C LEU A 816 19.73 9.32 -19.99
N MET A 817 20.87 8.78 -20.44
CA MET A 817 22.04 9.58 -20.81
C MET A 817 21.70 10.57 -21.90
N TRP A 818 20.89 10.16 -22.89
CA TRP A 818 20.40 11.05 -23.93
C TRP A 818 19.51 12.16 -23.36
N GLU A 819 18.55 11.83 -22.48
CA GLU A 819 17.69 12.81 -21.81
C GLU A 819 18.49 13.83 -21.00
N VAL A 820 19.54 13.40 -20.29
CA VAL A 820 20.38 14.32 -19.50
C VAL A 820 21.14 15.29 -20.42
N MET A 821 21.69 14.78 -21.52
CA MET A 821 22.47 15.60 -22.46
C MET A 821 21.59 16.47 -23.36
N SER A 822 20.29 16.20 -23.44
CA SER A 822 19.30 17.01 -24.15
C SER A 822 18.42 17.85 -23.22
N TYR A 823 18.83 18.05 -21.96
CA TYR A 823 18.10 18.85 -20.97
C TYR A 823 16.62 18.44 -20.80
N GLY A 824 16.33 17.13 -20.86
CA GLY A 824 14.99 16.59 -20.62
C GLY A 824 14.06 16.65 -21.83
N GLU A 825 14.59 16.74 -23.05
CA GLU A 825 13.82 16.52 -24.28
C GLU A 825 13.15 15.13 -24.28
N ARG A 826 12.01 15.03 -24.98
CA ARG A 826 11.28 13.77 -25.13
C ARG A 826 12.02 12.81 -26.08
N PRO A 827 12.45 11.60 -25.64
CA PRO A 827 13.12 10.63 -26.51
C PRO A 827 12.23 10.25 -27.70
N TYR A 828 12.76 10.30 -28.93
CA TYR A 828 12.03 10.07 -30.19
C TYR A 828 10.90 11.09 -30.47
N TRP A 829 10.90 12.25 -29.81
CA TRP A 829 10.01 13.39 -30.08
C TRP A 829 8.53 12.99 -30.23
N ASP A 830 7.88 13.38 -31.34
CA ASP A 830 6.44 13.19 -31.56
C ASP A 830 6.05 11.84 -32.17
N MET A 831 7.00 10.93 -32.38
CA MET A 831 6.69 9.58 -32.87
C MET A 831 5.75 8.84 -31.93
N SER A 832 4.69 8.23 -32.43
CA SER A 832 3.84 7.36 -31.61
C SER A 832 4.63 6.16 -31.04
N ASN A 833 4.14 5.56 -29.94
CA ASN A 833 4.80 4.38 -29.36
C ASN A 833 4.92 3.21 -30.37
N GLN A 834 3.95 3.06 -31.28
CA GLN A 834 4.00 2.05 -32.34
C GLN A 834 5.11 2.33 -33.36
N GLU A 835 5.27 3.58 -33.76
CA GLU A 835 6.35 3.99 -34.67
C GLU A 835 7.71 3.81 -34.01
N VAL A 836 7.85 4.15 -32.72
CA VAL A 836 9.10 3.93 -31.96
C VAL A 836 9.47 2.46 -31.92
N MET A 837 8.51 1.57 -31.60
CA MET A 837 8.74 0.11 -31.61
C MET A 837 9.24 -0.38 -32.97
N LYS A 838 8.64 0.13 -34.06
CA LYS A 838 9.02 -0.24 -35.42
C LYS A 838 10.44 0.22 -35.75
N VAL A 839 10.75 1.51 -35.57
CA VAL A 839 12.07 2.03 -35.97
C VAL A 839 13.19 1.48 -35.10
N VAL A 840 12.95 1.25 -33.82
CA VAL A 840 13.95 0.65 -32.91
C VAL A 840 14.25 -0.79 -33.31
N ALA A 841 13.23 -1.56 -33.69
CA ALA A 841 13.40 -2.90 -34.26
C ALA A 841 14.17 -2.87 -35.59
N ASP A 842 13.93 -1.86 -36.42
CA ASP A 842 14.65 -1.58 -37.67
C ASP A 842 16.04 -0.93 -37.45
N GLN A 843 16.63 -1.10 -36.26
CA GLN A 843 17.96 -0.63 -35.87
C GLN A 843 18.16 0.89 -35.83
N TYR A 844 17.08 1.68 -35.81
CA TYR A 844 17.18 3.11 -35.57
C TYR A 844 17.58 3.40 -34.12
N ARG A 845 18.46 4.38 -33.93
CA ARG A 845 18.94 4.87 -32.63
C ARG A 845 18.88 6.40 -32.59
N LEU A 846 18.77 6.96 -31.37
CA LEU A 846 18.71 8.41 -31.20
C LEU A 846 20.02 9.09 -31.64
N PRO A 847 19.95 10.21 -32.39
CA PRO A 847 21.14 10.97 -32.76
C PRO A 847 21.71 11.71 -31.54
N ALA A 848 22.98 12.13 -31.65
CA ALA A 848 23.61 12.93 -30.60
C ALA A 848 22.83 14.22 -30.33
N PRO A 849 22.56 14.57 -29.05
CA PRO A 849 22.02 15.88 -28.67
C PRO A 849 22.94 17.04 -29.08
N HIS A 850 22.38 18.24 -29.14
CA HIS A 850 23.16 19.45 -29.42
C HIS A 850 24.25 19.63 -28.35
N ASN A 851 25.48 20.00 -28.77
CA ASN A 851 26.65 20.14 -27.90
C ASN A 851 27.05 18.88 -27.09
N CYS A 852 26.59 17.68 -27.47
CA CYS A 852 26.97 16.44 -26.79
C CYS A 852 28.38 15.97 -27.20
N PRO A 853 29.29 15.72 -26.23
CA PRO A 853 30.61 15.12 -26.51
C PRO A 853 30.52 13.78 -27.25
N PRO A 854 31.33 13.56 -28.31
CA PRO A 854 31.33 12.31 -29.07
C PRO A 854 31.58 11.06 -28.21
N ALA A 855 32.43 11.18 -27.19
CA ALA A 855 32.72 10.09 -26.26
C ALA A 855 31.48 9.63 -25.47
N LEU A 856 30.57 10.54 -25.13
CA LEU A 856 29.32 10.20 -24.43
C LEU A 856 28.29 9.59 -25.37
N HIS A 857 28.16 10.11 -26.59
CA HIS A 857 27.26 9.50 -27.59
C HIS A 857 27.73 8.08 -27.97
N SER A 858 29.04 7.85 -28.06
CA SER A 858 29.60 6.52 -28.25
C SER A 858 29.19 5.54 -27.12
N LEU A 859 29.23 5.99 -25.86
CA LEU A 859 28.73 5.18 -24.74
C LEU A 859 27.23 4.89 -24.83
N MET A 860 26.42 5.87 -25.28
CA MET A 860 24.98 5.64 -25.52
C MET A 860 24.76 4.56 -26.59
N LEU A 861 25.50 4.60 -27.70
CA LEU A 861 25.43 3.58 -28.75
C LEU A 861 25.85 2.18 -28.26
N GLN A 862 26.83 2.09 -27.36
CA GLN A 862 27.23 0.83 -26.72
C GLN A 862 26.13 0.30 -25.78
N CYS A 863 25.29 1.16 -25.20
CA CYS A 863 24.11 0.74 -24.43
C CYS A 863 22.97 0.23 -25.33
N TRP A 864 22.89 0.71 -26.58
CA TRP A 864 21.82 0.37 -27.51
C TRP A 864 22.17 -0.71 -28.54
N GLN A 865 23.09 -1.61 -28.21
CA GLN A 865 23.33 -2.81 -29.03
C GLN A 865 22.06 -3.65 -29.10
N ALA A 866 21.76 -4.19 -30.29
CA ALA A 866 20.54 -4.97 -30.52
C ALA A 866 20.53 -6.21 -29.63
N GLU A 867 21.62 -6.97 -29.66
CA GLU A 867 21.83 -8.14 -28.84
C GLU A 867 22.16 -7.74 -27.40
N ARG A 868 21.47 -8.37 -26.44
CA ARG A 868 21.63 -8.10 -25.01
C ARG A 868 23.05 -8.36 -24.50
N GLY A 869 23.75 -9.32 -25.10
CA GLY A 869 25.08 -9.77 -24.67
C GLY A 869 26.20 -8.81 -25.05
N ASP A 870 25.97 -7.99 -26.08
CA ASP A 870 26.94 -7.03 -26.60
C ASP A 870 26.88 -5.67 -25.87
N ARG A 871 25.87 -5.47 -25.02
CA ARG A 871 25.73 -4.25 -24.22
C ARG A 871 26.71 -4.29 -23.05
N LEU A 872 27.39 -3.18 -22.80
CA LEU A 872 28.27 -3.04 -21.64
C LEU A 872 27.51 -3.17 -20.32
N GLY A 873 28.07 -3.92 -19.37
CA GLY A 873 27.58 -3.94 -17.99
C GLY A 873 27.83 -2.61 -17.26
N PHE A 874 27.08 -2.36 -16.18
CA PHE A 874 27.18 -1.13 -15.39
C PHE A 874 28.59 -0.87 -14.82
N ASP A 875 29.38 -1.90 -14.50
CA ASP A 875 30.77 -1.76 -14.05
C ASP A 875 31.67 -1.09 -15.10
N SER A 876 31.53 -1.51 -16.36
CA SER A 876 32.31 -0.98 -17.48
C SER A 876 31.86 0.43 -17.86
N LEU A 877 30.55 0.68 -17.79
CA LEU A 877 29.98 2.01 -18.02
C LEU A 877 30.48 3.03 -16.97
N LEU A 878 30.47 2.66 -15.69
CA LEU A 878 30.99 3.53 -14.63
C LEU A 878 32.48 3.79 -14.76
N SER A 879 33.27 2.77 -15.07
CA SER A 879 34.71 2.92 -15.33
C SER A 879 34.97 3.91 -16.47
N SER A 880 34.15 3.87 -17.52
CA SER A 880 34.23 4.80 -18.65
C SER A 880 33.85 6.22 -18.27
N LEU A 881 32.77 6.42 -17.50
CA LEU A 881 32.35 7.72 -17.00
C LEU A 881 33.37 8.33 -16.03
N ASP A 882 33.91 7.52 -15.10
CA ASP A 882 34.96 7.96 -14.17
C ASP A 882 36.25 8.38 -14.90
N ARG A 883 36.57 7.74 -16.03
CA ARG A 883 37.69 8.13 -16.89
C ARG A 883 37.43 9.50 -17.54
N LEU A 884 36.21 9.74 -18.03
CA LEU A 884 35.81 11.02 -18.62
C LEU A 884 35.79 12.17 -17.59
N ILE A 885 35.39 11.90 -16.35
CA ILE A 885 35.43 12.88 -15.25
C ILE A 885 36.88 13.21 -14.88
N ARG A 886 37.75 12.19 -14.76
CA ARG A 886 39.17 12.37 -14.41
C ARG A 886 39.99 13.06 -15.51
N HIS A 887 39.59 12.92 -16.77
CA HIS A 887 40.25 13.53 -17.92
C HIS A 887 39.24 14.31 -18.78
N PRO A 888 38.83 15.53 -18.36
CA PRO A 888 37.86 16.33 -19.11
C PRO A 888 38.29 16.68 -20.54
N ALA A 889 39.61 16.69 -20.81
CA ALA A 889 40.15 16.87 -22.16
C ALA A 889 39.72 15.75 -23.13
N SER A 890 39.47 14.54 -22.62
CA SER A 890 38.97 13.41 -23.42
C SER A 890 37.52 13.60 -23.89
N LEU A 891 36.76 14.55 -23.30
CA LEU A 891 35.46 14.97 -23.82
C LEU A 891 35.60 15.79 -25.12
N LYS A 892 36.78 16.38 -25.38
CA LYS A 892 37.09 17.18 -26.58
C LYS A 892 37.92 16.43 -27.62
N ALA A 893 38.50 15.27 -27.28
CA ALA A 893 39.41 14.54 -28.14
C ALA A 893 38.64 13.69 -29.17
N GLU A 894 38.73 14.06 -30.45
CA GLU A 894 38.43 13.15 -31.56
C GLU A 894 39.38 11.95 -31.44
N HIS A 895 38.84 10.76 -31.19
CA HIS A 895 39.68 9.56 -31.20
C HIS A 895 40.01 9.16 -32.64
N PRO A 896 41.29 8.88 -32.96
CA PRO A 896 41.67 8.28 -34.23
C PRO A 896 41.14 6.84 -34.28
N ARG A 897 40.70 6.45 -35.48
CA ARG A 897 40.14 5.14 -35.84
C ARG A 897 40.85 3.97 -35.15
N SER A 898 40.11 3.16 -34.39
CA SER A 898 40.49 1.78 -34.05
C SER A 898 39.48 0.83 -34.70
N THR A 899 40.01 -0.05 -35.53
CA THR A 899 39.37 -1.05 -36.37
C THR A 899 38.82 -2.22 -35.57
N GLN A 900 37.49 -2.40 -35.56
CA GLN A 900 36.83 -3.68 -35.85
C GLN A 900 35.33 -3.44 -36.18
N PRO A 901 34.74 -4.20 -37.12
CA PRO A 901 33.53 -3.82 -37.83
C PRO A 901 32.26 -4.32 -37.15
N LEU A 902 31.27 -3.46 -36.93
CA LEU A 902 29.83 -3.71 -37.13
C LEU A 902 28.98 -2.54 -36.57
N LEU A 903 28.23 -1.92 -37.49
CA LEU A 903 26.92 -1.27 -37.31
C LEU A 903 26.85 0.09 -36.58
N SER A 904 27.66 1.05 -37.03
CA SER A 904 27.11 2.39 -37.36
C SER A 904 26.19 2.26 -38.59
N PRO A 905 25.22 3.16 -38.85
CA PRO A 905 24.44 3.11 -40.09
C PRO A 905 25.45 3.01 -41.23
N THR A 906 25.24 2.08 -42.16
CA THR A 906 26.08 1.87 -43.35
C THR A 906 26.75 3.18 -43.70
N PRO A 907 28.09 3.30 -43.60
CA PRO A 907 28.75 4.39 -44.28
C PRO A 907 28.26 4.22 -45.71
N THR A 908 27.54 5.22 -46.21
CA THR A 908 27.34 5.37 -47.63
C THR A 908 28.74 5.18 -48.20
N ASP A 909 28.99 4.11 -48.95
CA ASP A 909 30.31 3.87 -49.53
C ASP A 909 30.52 5.02 -50.52
N LEU A 910 31.14 6.10 -50.05
CA LEU A 910 31.27 7.34 -50.81
C LEU A 910 32.15 7.14 -52.05
N SER A 911 32.86 5.99 -52.16
CA SER A 911 33.54 5.55 -53.37
C SER A 911 32.61 4.88 -54.40
N SER A 912 31.41 4.44 -54.03
CA SER A 912 30.45 3.78 -54.94
C SER A 912 29.32 4.69 -55.40
N VAL A 913 29.25 5.93 -54.90
CA VAL A 913 28.15 6.87 -55.17
C VAL A 913 28.61 7.90 -56.18
N VAL A 914 28.06 7.85 -57.40
CA VAL A 914 28.45 8.74 -58.50
C VAL A 914 27.45 9.87 -58.69
N THR A 915 26.19 9.65 -58.30
CA THR A 915 25.09 10.64 -58.47
C THR A 915 24.43 11.03 -57.15
N VAL A 916 23.80 12.22 -57.12
CA VAL A 916 23.04 12.71 -55.95
C VAL A 916 21.83 11.80 -55.64
N SER A 917 21.23 11.18 -56.67
CA SER A 917 20.11 10.25 -56.51
C SER A 917 20.53 8.96 -55.79
N GLU A 918 21.69 8.41 -56.14
CA GLU A 918 22.29 7.24 -55.45
C GLU A 918 22.72 7.60 -54.02
N TRP A 919 23.24 8.81 -53.82
CA TRP A 919 23.61 9.34 -52.51
C TRP A 919 22.40 9.42 -51.57
N LEU A 920 21.29 10.02 -52.03
CA LEU A 920 20.05 10.09 -51.27
C LEU A 920 19.47 8.71 -50.99
N THR A 921 19.57 7.77 -51.94
CA THR A 921 19.12 6.39 -51.72
C THR A 921 19.94 5.65 -50.69
N ALA A 922 21.27 5.81 -50.72
CA ALA A 922 22.14 5.21 -49.72
C ALA A 922 21.97 5.83 -48.32
N LEU A 923 21.47 7.07 -48.22
CA LEU A 923 21.01 7.69 -46.97
C LEU A 923 19.59 7.27 -46.55
N ARG A 924 18.87 6.50 -47.36
CA ARG A 924 17.43 6.22 -47.23
C ARG A 924 16.58 7.49 -47.14
N MET A 925 16.92 8.46 -47.98
CA MET A 925 16.29 9.78 -48.13
C MET A 925 15.70 9.94 -49.54
N ASP A 926 15.30 8.82 -50.16
CA ASP A 926 14.83 8.72 -51.56
C ASP A 926 13.66 9.65 -51.86
N ARG A 927 12.84 9.89 -50.85
CA ARG A 927 11.65 10.73 -50.93
C ARG A 927 11.94 12.22 -51.21
N TYR A 928 13.22 12.63 -51.13
CA TYR A 928 13.65 14.00 -51.35
C TYR A 928 14.34 14.21 -52.72
N LYS A 929 14.40 13.17 -53.57
CA LYS A 929 15.07 13.22 -54.88
C LYS A 929 14.51 14.35 -55.76
N ASP A 930 13.20 14.42 -55.91
CA ASP A 930 12.56 15.46 -56.72
C ASP A 930 12.83 16.88 -56.22
N GLN A 931 12.96 17.07 -54.90
CA GLN A 931 13.27 18.38 -54.30
C GLN A 931 14.72 18.79 -54.59
N PHE A 932 15.66 17.84 -54.52
CA PHE A 932 17.06 18.08 -54.87
C PHE A 932 17.24 18.35 -56.37
N GLU A 933 16.51 17.63 -57.23
CA GLU A 933 16.52 17.88 -58.68
C GLU A 933 15.91 19.24 -59.04
N ARG A 934 14.77 19.63 -58.45
CA ARG A 934 14.15 20.95 -58.66
C ARG A 934 15.01 22.12 -58.18
N ALA A 935 15.85 21.90 -57.17
CA ALA A 935 16.78 22.91 -56.65
C ALA A 935 18.12 22.96 -57.40
N HIS A 936 18.26 22.21 -58.50
CA HIS A 936 19.50 22.05 -59.26
C HIS A 936 20.67 21.56 -58.39
N LEU A 937 20.41 20.69 -57.41
CA LEU A 937 21.45 20.00 -56.63
C LEU A 937 21.74 18.64 -57.26
N ASP A 938 22.27 18.69 -58.48
CA ASP A 938 22.52 17.55 -59.37
C ASP A 938 23.93 16.95 -59.24
N THR A 939 24.84 17.66 -58.54
CA THR A 939 26.23 17.25 -58.33
C THR A 939 26.57 17.08 -56.85
N LEU A 940 27.40 16.08 -56.55
CA LEU A 940 27.84 15.76 -55.18
C LEU A 940 28.64 16.92 -54.53
N ASP A 941 29.39 17.71 -55.30
CA ASP A 941 30.10 18.90 -54.77
C ASP A 941 29.13 19.96 -54.23
N ARG A 942 28.03 20.25 -54.94
CA ARG A 942 27.02 21.21 -54.48
C ARG A 942 26.28 20.72 -53.25
N VAL A 943 25.96 19.43 -53.21
CA VAL A 943 25.32 18.79 -52.05
C VAL A 943 26.25 18.81 -50.83
N SER A 944 27.56 18.67 -51.00
CA SER A 944 28.53 18.68 -49.90
C SER A 944 28.62 20.03 -49.15
N ARG A 945 28.12 21.12 -49.76
CA ARG A 945 28.15 22.47 -49.19
C ARG A 945 26.84 22.87 -48.53
N LEU A 946 25.84 21.98 -48.53
CA LEU A 946 24.54 22.26 -47.92
C LEU A 946 24.66 22.50 -46.43
N THR A 947 24.09 23.61 -45.99
CA THR A 947 23.87 23.93 -44.59
C THR A 947 22.52 23.39 -44.13
N MET A 948 22.31 23.35 -42.82
CA MET A 948 21.02 22.97 -42.23
C MET A 948 19.87 23.86 -42.74
N GLU A 949 20.17 25.15 -42.95
CA GLU A 949 19.24 26.13 -43.50
C GLU A 949 18.92 25.83 -44.97
N ASP A 950 19.91 25.44 -45.78
CA ASP A 950 19.69 25.02 -47.17
C ASP A 950 18.82 23.76 -47.25
N VAL A 951 19.05 22.77 -46.39
CA VAL A 951 18.25 21.53 -46.34
C VAL A 951 16.81 21.81 -45.90
N GLN A 952 16.62 22.77 -45.00
CA GLN A 952 15.30 23.25 -44.61
C GLN A 952 14.61 23.96 -45.79
N ASN A 953 15.34 24.80 -46.54
CA ASN A 953 14.85 25.50 -47.73
C ASN A 953 14.50 24.55 -48.89
N LEU A 954 15.07 23.34 -48.92
CA LEU A 954 14.68 22.26 -49.84
C LEU A 954 13.34 21.58 -49.48
N GLY A 955 12.67 22.01 -48.41
CA GLY A 955 11.38 21.45 -47.98
C GLY A 955 11.49 20.17 -47.16
N VAL A 956 12.67 19.89 -46.58
CA VAL A 956 12.84 18.79 -45.62
C VAL A 956 12.40 19.30 -44.25
N ASN A 957 11.16 19.04 -43.83
CA ASN A 957 10.59 19.63 -42.60
C ASN A 957 10.82 18.82 -41.32
N LEU A 958 11.31 17.58 -41.44
CA LEU A 958 11.60 16.73 -40.29
C LEU A 958 13.00 17.04 -39.78
N LEU A 959 13.13 17.61 -38.58
CA LEU A 959 14.41 17.96 -37.94
C LEU A 959 15.41 16.80 -37.93
N GLY A 960 14.95 15.56 -37.70
CA GLY A 960 15.80 14.37 -37.78
C GLY A 960 16.35 14.10 -39.19
N HIS A 961 15.56 14.36 -40.24
CA HIS A 961 16.00 14.23 -41.63
C HIS A 961 16.90 15.38 -42.04
N GLN A 962 16.58 16.61 -41.62
CA GLN A 962 17.43 17.78 -41.83
C GLN A 962 18.83 17.53 -41.26
N ARG A 963 18.91 17.11 -39.99
CA ARG A 963 20.19 16.77 -39.34
C ARG A 963 20.92 15.63 -40.04
N LYS A 964 20.20 14.60 -40.49
CA LYS A 964 20.78 13.44 -41.18
C LYS A 964 21.38 13.81 -42.55
N ILE A 965 20.67 14.58 -43.36
CA ILE A 965 21.14 15.04 -44.67
C ILE A 965 22.30 16.02 -44.50
N THR A 966 22.22 16.94 -43.55
CA THR A 966 23.29 17.92 -43.28
C THR A 966 24.58 17.25 -42.78
N ASN A 967 24.47 16.27 -41.87
CA ASN A 967 25.63 15.50 -41.40
C ASN A 967 26.24 14.66 -42.53
N ALA A 968 25.42 14.07 -43.40
CA ALA A 968 25.91 13.32 -44.55
C ALA A 968 26.59 14.22 -45.60
N ALA A 969 26.08 15.44 -45.81
CA ALA A 969 26.68 16.44 -46.69
C ALA A 969 28.06 16.87 -46.18
N GLN A 970 28.21 17.06 -44.87
CA GLN A 970 29.50 17.34 -44.24
C GLN A 970 30.50 16.18 -44.41
N GLN A 971 30.04 14.93 -44.29
CA GLN A 971 30.89 13.75 -44.54
C GLN A 971 31.34 13.66 -46.01
N LEU A 972 30.43 13.93 -46.96
CA LEU A 972 30.75 14.00 -48.38
C LEU A 972 31.79 15.10 -48.67
N ARG A 973 31.69 16.26 -48.00
CA ARG A 973 32.66 17.36 -48.11
C ARG A 973 34.05 16.95 -47.65
N THR A 974 34.15 16.23 -46.52
CA THR A 974 35.44 15.72 -46.03
C THR A 974 36.05 14.65 -46.93
N HIS A 975 35.23 13.86 -47.64
CA HIS A 975 35.70 12.85 -48.58
C HIS A 975 36.23 13.48 -49.88
N LEU A 976 35.51 14.47 -50.43
CA LEU A 976 35.93 15.19 -51.64
C LEU A 976 37.21 16.01 -51.43
N THR A 977 37.45 16.54 -50.23
CA THR A 977 38.67 17.30 -49.91
C THR A 977 39.89 16.42 -49.61
N GLN A 978 39.71 15.15 -49.21
CA GLN A 978 40.81 14.20 -49.02
C GLN A 978 41.35 13.60 -50.32
N GLY A 979 40.60 13.68 -51.44
CA GLY A 979 41.02 13.17 -52.75
C GLY A 979 41.87 14.12 -53.61
N GLN A 980 42.24 15.30 -53.10
CA GLN A 980 42.98 16.34 -53.87
C GLN A 980 44.48 16.46 -53.52
N VAL A 981 45.08 15.47 -52.85
CA VAL A 981 46.54 15.42 -52.62
C VAL A 981 47.09 14.05 -52.97
N GLU A 982 47.37 13.82 -54.26
CA GLU A 982 48.62 13.25 -54.80
C GLU A 982 48.52 13.16 -56.34
N VAL A 983 49.39 13.94 -57.01
CA VAL A 983 49.78 14.04 -58.45
C VAL A 983 48.70 14.33 -59.48
#